data_AF-A0A939V7R2-F1
#
_entry.id   AF-A0A939V7R2-F1
#
_cell.length_a   1.000
_cell.length_b   1.000
_cell.length_c   1.000
_cell.angle_alpha   90.00
_cell.angle_beta   90.00
_cell.angle_gamma   90.00
#
_symmetry.space_group_name_H-M   'P 1'
#
loop_
_entity.id
_entity.type
_entity.pdbx_description
1 polymer ?
#
loop_
_entity_poly.entity_id
_entity_poly.type
_entity_poly.pdbx_seq_one_letter_code
_entity_poly.pdbx_strand_id
1 'polypeptide(L)'
;MKKIILLSLIFTMVNGQWSMVNGQNYRNASEPDKMWGYYCYREVPVPGVTVDPKVYRESDTKWYDARTTEGVMSSMPTVQGMVLAYHYRIPAGHVKADVVWKNKYARFAKVDVRVVHPHSGQVLYNGSFGNTEIASQERTSVLFPDINFPSDDFYRIELRCDDWSYVQSINYFNYYRESELPVLIPRNFGGTSAFMSPWHSTHPDAPEGDAYDWIYVEGRVNSDRNFPGTYYMMVGTPTGYMGMQTNYAVGDNDFVRSTLFSVWDAANMDEDPNLAEYLQSKVLDGHLDAVHTHAGGEGSSASVMFKDDPKWWRDDHWIQWLVNSRPMTTPVTVKGKNGKDSTFNYGYTVTSAWYKVDTMPEWRYLASIRAAGICRNFGGWYDFIEPFTSYAGQKMHTVYHRHPAMRSAASGRWYNCNQLVHGYDDNGDKDRRYHTDIGRGATSLYDNCFRMDMGGYVHWHDSAEVVPLAKDMSFVDTIQLDILNRRVNETLAYDDYYNLNERINACARQVTAWRVLESQTSSPSSAANAIDGNKNTEWYTTTYPAYLALQADAEQTFTSFELYWKKQYDSRAHFMDLFTSTDGENWTLVYDSLEVRCLDRIEVTLPQPVKTKYLRMKFHHKYTSSQSLSINNITMRGEFELDKLNLLAKDLLDNAGTINNYPENDLQELRMVYADGGCTDAQALATVLQDVSRKPSFLRTYLVTSRMNLAQEHAYYLQNMNGYGTLSATADGILTASGATADGALAKYTGKAAMDDSYCNWQVMHNEPYTAYYLYNIGAKKFLNTTVDGGLSDDPQPLMVRPWGKGFYFAPEGAIGDIIGLDPTADSPLTHETKVNDRSLFYVYDNFRMIQPVGVADSLRQQTEPLDKLALYKAGIAEMLAAPVGVVGGFASEEAREALQAAYDNANEAPQEFIDAVENADVIELDPENTVYRFESTEESLQSTPYITADEGLRIYAKADSKGPDQIWRFQPRNDGYTLSSQGISLKPMGNRTGETMTTTSNYDISGTFAISEPSWGKYYIGATQFAAAVINGSGSPLKSGAPEAVGSTWYIRPAESMSFSLNSVGVTSIYYDYALIMPTEVSAYGVSGVNADGMVQLISLGDTIPPRTGAIIVGDKYQKVVAGVLGGGGQRNADNLLRGVFFRNTSLAKGTFMTLSTANGKPVMKKPAIAVVSANQVYLPVTDDMPDLQTYTFDFDDPTGINGTPDTQSSVVNGQSFYDLQGRRVPYTVKGNIYIRNHRKILK
;
A
#
# COMPACT_ATOMS: atom_id res chain seq x y z
N MET A 1 -76.89 18.84 -3.51
CA MET A 1 -77.83 19.72 -4.25
C MET A 1 -77.17 20.07 -5.58
N LYS A 2 -77.80 19.72 -6.72
CA LYS A 2 -77.42 20.00 -8.14
C LYS A 2 -76.14 19.30 -8.65
N LYS A 3 -75.99 18.81 -9.90
CA LYS A 3 -76.78 18.58 -11.13
C LYS A 3 -75.81 17.81 -12.06
N ILE A 4 -76.10 16.61 -12.57
CA ILE A 4 -76.52 16.27 -13.97
C ILE A 4 -76.10 17.30 -15.05
N ILE A 5 -75.46 16.86 -16.15
CA ILE A 5 -75.92 16.95 -17.58
C ILE A 5 -74.79 16.56 -18.59
N LEU A 6 -75.04 15.45 -19.31
CA LEU A 6 -74.89 15.12 -20.76
C LEU A 6 -73.52 15.28 -21.48
N LEU A 7 -73.18 14.55 -22.56
CA LEU A 7 -73.96 13.77 -23.53
C LEU A 7 -73.08 12.73 -24.27
N SER A 8 -73.77 11.68 -24.72
CA SER A 8 -73.43 10.49 -25.50
C SER A 8 -72.66 10.65 -26.82
N LEU A 9 -72.02 9.58 -27.31
CA LEU A 9 -72.39 8.88 -28.56
C LEU A 9 -71.58 7.58 -28.79
N ILE A 10 -72.31 6.53 -29.16
CA ILE A 10 -71.84 5.19 -29.58
C ILE A 10 -71.76 5.16 -31.11
N PHE A 11 -70.69 4.57 -31.69
CA PHE A 11 -70.74 3.49 -32.69
C PHE A 11 -69.33 2.93 -33.01
N THR A 12 -69.07 1.72 -32.50
CA THR A 12 -68.56 0.48 -33.18
C THR A 12 -68.19 0.56 -34.68
N MET A 13 -67.23 -0.18 -35.28
CA MET A 13 -66.33 -1.30 -34.90
C MET A 13 -65.49 -1.62 -36.17
N VAL A 14 -64.19 -1.95 -36.07
CA VAL A 14 -63.59 -3.17 -36.66
C VAL A 14 -62.38 -3.57 -35.79
N ASN A 15 -62.37 -4.84 -35.42
CA ASN A 15 -61.48 -5.51 -34.47
C ASN A 15 -60.02 -5.67 -34.95
N GLY A 16 -59.10 -5.56 -33.99
CA GLY A 16 -57.76 -6.17 -34.02
C GLY A 16 -57.32 -6.34 -32.57
N GLN A 17 -57.39 -7.58 -32.08
CA GLN A 17 -57.42 -7.94 -30.66
C GLN A 17 -56.13 -7.62 -29.90
N TRP A 18 -56.30 -6.96 -28.76
CA TRP A 18 -55.36 -6.92 -27.65
C TRP A 18 -55.52 -8.20 -26.83
N SER A 19 -54.46 -9.00 -26.71
CA SER A 19 -54.36 -9.98 -25.62
C SER A 19 -53.73 -9.30 -24.41
N MET A 20 -54.57 -8.94 -23.44
CA MET A 20 -54.16 -8.61 -22.08
C MET A 20 -53.70 -9.87 -21.36
N VAL A 21 -52.50 -9.84 -20.77
CA VAL A 21 -52.16 -10.63 -19.60
C VAL A 21 -51.52 -9.69 -18.58
N ASN A 22 -52.27 -9.43 -17.49
CA ASN A 22 -51.85 -8.78 -16.24
C ASN A 22 -51.18 -7.39 -16.31
N GLY A 23 -52.01 -6.34 -16.39
CA GLY A 23 -52.03 -5.24 -15.41
C GLY A 23 -50.78 -4.40 -15.10
N GLN A 24 -49.66 -4.47 -15.82
CA GLN A 24 -48.53 -3.54 -15.66
C GLN A 24 -48.00 -3.01 -17.00
N ASN A 25 -47.78 -1.70 -17.07
CA ASN A 25 -47.28 -1.00 -18.25
C ASN A 25 -45.73 -1.06 -18.28
N TYR A 26 -45.15 -2.12 -18.84
CA TYR A 26 -43.73 -2.09 -19.19
C TYR A 26 -43.49 -0.99 -20.23
N ARG A 27 -42.50 -0.11 -19.99
CA ARG A 27 -42.26 1.07 -20.84
C ARG A 27 -41.84 0.72 -22.27
N ASN A 28 -41.31 -0.49 -22.50
CA ASN A 28 -40.79 -0.95 -23.79
C ASN A 28 -41.42 -2.29 -24.24
N ALA A 29 -42.72 -2.50 -24.03
CA ALA A 29 -43.39 -3.74 -24.44
C ALA A 29 -43.27 -4.05 -25.96
N SER A 30 -43.06 -3.04 -26.80
CA SER A 30 -42.86 -3.18 -28.25
C SER A 30 -41.39 -3.37 -28.68
N GLU A 31 -40.41 -3.02 -27.84
CA GLU A 31 -38.97 -3.08 -28.13
C GLU A 31 -38.17 -3.53 -26.89
N PRO A 32 -38.19 -4.84 -26.55
CA PRO A 32 -37.47 -5.36 -25.39
C PRO A 32 -35.95 -5.21 -25.51
N ASP A 33 -35.26 -5.14 -24.37
CA ASP A 33 -33.80 -5.19 -24.37
C ASP A 33 -33.36 -6.61 -24.78
N LYS A 34 -32.63 -6.72 -25.90
CA LYS A 34 -32.22 -8.01 -26.48
C LYS A 34 -30.80 -8.38 -26.06
N MET A 35 -30.63 -9.56 -25.46
CA MET A 35 -29.32 -10.11 -25.04
C MET A 35 -29.02 -11.41 -25.77
N TRP A 36 -27.88 -11.53 -26.44
CA TRP A 36 -27.55 -12.71 -27.25
C TRP A 36 -27.13 -13.92 -26.40
N GLY A 37 -27.54 -15.12 -26.84
CA GLY A 37 -27.34 -16.38 -26.09
C GLY A 37 -25.88 -16.83 -25.99
N TYR A 38 -24.97 -16.24 -26.75
CA TYR A 38 -23.55 -16.63 -26.75
C TYR A 38 -22.79 -16.21 -25.48
N TYR A 39 -23.25 -15.18 -24.75
CA TYR A 39 -22.52 -14.58 -23.63
C TYR A 39 -22.79 -15.28 -22.29
N CYS A 40 -22.22 -16.47 -22.07
CA CYS A 40 -22.32 -17.19 -20.79
C CYS A 40 -21.05 -17.94 -20.39
N TYR A 41 -20.94 -18.23 -19.09
CA TYR A 41 -20.02 -19.21 -18.54
C TYR A 41 -20.61 -20.63 -18.66
N ARG A 42 -19.75 -21.61 -18.93
CA ARG A 42 -20.11 -23.04 -19.03
C ARG A 42 -19.53 -23.81 -17.84
N GLU A 43 -20.37 -24.29 -16.93
CA GLU A 43 -19.93 -24.91 -15.68
C GLU A 43 -20.31 -26.40 -15.60
N VAL A 44 -19.41 -27.31 -15.18
CA VAL A 44 -19.73 -28.73 -15.02
C VAL A 44 -20.04 -29.00 -13.54
N PRO A 45 -21.24 -29.48 -13.17
CA PRO A 45 -21.49 -29.93 -11.80
C PRO A 45 -20.93 -31.33 -11.58
N VAL A 46 -20.18 -31.52 -10.49
CA VAL A 46 -19.76 -32.84 -10.00
C VAL A 46 -20.71 -33.27 -8.86
N PRO A 47 -21.45 -34.39 -8.98
CA PRO A 47 -22.32 -34.86 -7.91
C PRO A 47 -21.53 -35.35 -6.69
N GLY A 48 -21.91 -34.93 -5.47
CA GLY A 48 -21.38 -35.49 -4.22
C GLY A 48 -20.06 -34.90 -3.73
N VAL A 49 -19.53 -33.90 -4.42
CA VAL A 49 -18.34 -33.14 -4.00
C VAL A 49 -18.79 -31.69 -3.83
N THR A 50 -18.58 -31.12 -2.63
CA THR A 50 -18.50 -29.67 -2.45
C THR A 50 -17.39 -29.22 -3.39
N VAL A 51 -17.73 -28.75 -4.59
CA VAL A 51 -16.76 -28.54 -5.67
C VAL A 51 -15.61 -27.69 -5.14
N ASP A 52 -14.43 -28.31 -4.97
CA ASP A 52 -13.17 -27.58 -4.96
C ASP A 52 -13.02 -27.05 -6.39
N PRO A 53 -13.10 -25.73 -6.61
CA PRO A 53 -13.30 -25.12 -7.93
C PRO A 53 -12.09 -25.19 -8.88
N LYS A 54 -11.19 -26.16 -8.70
CA LYS A 54 -9.86 -26.24 -9.31
C LYS A 54 -9.80 -26.93 -10.68
N VAL A 55 -10.88 -27.52 -11.21
CA VAL A 55 -10.80 -28.36 -12.43
C VAL A 55 -11.53 -27.74 -13.63
N TYR A 56 -10.80 -27.05 -14.49
CA TYR A 56 -11.24 -26.75 -15.87
C TYR A 56 -10.06 -26.84 -16.84
N ARG A 57 -10.23 -27.60 -17.92
CA ARG A 57 -9.24 -27.72 -19.01
C ARG A 57 -9.52 -26.66 -20.07
N GLU A 58 -8.50 -25.88 -20.42
CA GLU A 58 -8.50 -24.81 -21.43
C GLU A 58 -8.96 -25.23 -22.84
N SER A 59 -8.95 -26.51 -23.18
CA SER A 59 -8.98 -26.96 -24.58
C SER A 59 -10.30 -26.72 -25.34
N ASP A 60 -11.39 -26.36 -24.66
CA ASP A 60 -12.73 -26.31 -25.28
C ASP A 60 -13.33 -24.90 -25.41
N THR A 61 -12.62 -23.84 -25.01
CA THR A 61 -13.12 -22.46 -25.10
C THR A 61 -12.37 -21.65 -26.15
N LYS A 62 -12.89 -21.63 -27.39
CA LYS A 62 -12.57 -20.54 -28.33
C LYS A 62 -13.29 -19.29 -27.84
N TRP A 63 -12.51 -18.27 -27.47
CA TRP A 63 -13.02 -16.96 -27.08
C TRP A 63 -13.05 -16.02 -28.29
N TYR A 64 -14.15 -15.28 -28.41
CA TYR A 64 -14.26 -14.14 -29.30
C TYR A 64 -14.57 -12.93 -28.43
N ASP A 65 -13.56 -12.12 -28.16
CA ASP A 65 -13.76 -10.71 -27.81
C ASP A 65 -14.35 -10.03 -29.04
N ALA A 66 -15.52 -9.42 -28.90
CA ALA A 66 -15.93 -8.38 -29.82
C ALA A 66 -16.98 -7.50 -29.16
N ARG A 67 -16.54 -6.29 -28.82
CA ARG A 67 -17.37 -5.10 -29.06
C ARG A 67 -18.02 -5.29 -30.45
N THR A 68 -19.34 -5.48 -30.52
CA THR A 68 -20.23 -5.29 -31.70
C THR A 68 -20.85 -6.47 -32.50
N THR A 69 -20.85 -7.75 -32.10
CA THR A 69 -21.58 -8.77 -32.91
C THR A 69 -22.69 -9.54 -32.20
N GLU A 70 -23.86 -9.55 -32.85
CA GLU A 70 -24.99 -10.45 -32.65
C GLU A 70 -24.52 -11.92 -32.70
N GLY A 71 -24.79 -12.72 -31.66
CA GLY A 71 -24.22 -14.08 -31.54
C GLY A 71 -25.21 -15.14 -31.04
N VAL A 72 -25.61 -16.07 -31.91
CA VAL A 72 -26.41 -17.25 -31.53
C VAL A 72 -25.50 -18.33 -30.92
N MET A 73 -25.87 -18.87 -29.76
CA MET A 73 -25.20 -20.06 -29.20
C MET A 73 -25.70 -21.32 -29.91
N SER A 74 -24.94 -21.81 -30.89
CA SER A 74 -25.27 -23.03 -31.67
C SER A 74 -24.41 -24.25 -31.32
N SER A 75 -23.35 -24.06 -30.53
CA SER A 75 -22.47 -25.13 -30.01
C SER A 75 -22.86 -25.51 -28.59
N MET A 76 -23.99 -26.21 -28.45
CA MET A 76 -24.50 -26.64 -27.16
C MET A 76 -23.54 -27.61 -26.44
N PRO A 77 -23.48 -27.60 -25.10
CA PRO A 77 -22.66 -28.54 -24.34
C PRO A 77 -22.91 -30.01 -24.70
N THR A 78 -21.85 -30.81 -24.68
CA THR A 78 -21.94 -32.28 -24.81
C THR A 78 -21.87 -33.00 -23.46
N VAL A 79 -21.43 -32.29 -22.41
CA VAL A 79 -21.30 -32.82 -21.04
C VAL A 79 -22.65 -32.76 -20.33
N GLN A 80 -23.12 -33.91 -19.85
CA GLN A 80 -24.38 -34.01 -19.10
C GLN A 80 -24.29 -33.24 -17.77
N GLY A 81 -25.35 -32.50 -17.44
CA GLY A 81 -25.43 -31.70 -16.22
C GLY A 81 -24.82 -30.31 -16.32
N MET A 82 -24.10 -29.95 -17.40
CA MET A 82 -23.48 -28.63 -17.54
C MET A 82 -24.48 -27.48 -17.33
N VAL A 83 -24.04 -26.41 -16.67
CA VAL A 83 -24.81 -25.18 -16.41
C VAL A 83 -24.34 -24.10 -17.37
N LEU A 84 -25.28 -23.38 -17.97
CA LEU A 84 -24.98 -22.12 -18.66
C LEU A 84 -25.33 -20.97 -17.71
N ALA A 85 -24.32 -20.22 -17.25
CA ALA A 85 -24.49 -19.12 -16.32
C ALA A 85 -24.29 -17.78 -17.03
N TYR A 86 -25.35 -16.96 -17.06
CA TYR A 86 -25.35 -15.61 -17.63
C TYR A 86 -25.31 -14.59 -16.49
N HIS A 87 -24.53 -13.52 -16.65
CA HIS A 87 -24.49 -12.40 -15.72
C HIS A 87 -24.92 -11.13 -16.46
N TYR A 88 -26.01 -10.51 -16.02
CA TYR A 88 -26.54 -9.29 -16.63
C TYR A 88 -26.83 -8.25 -15.55
N ARG A 89 -26.53 -6.98 -15.86
CA ARG A 89 -26.94 -5.85 -15.02
C ARG A 89 -28.43 -5.60 -15.24
N ILE A 90 -29.25 -5.87 -14.24
CA ILE A 90 -30.71 -5.70 -14.29
C ILE A 90 -31.09 -4.58 -13.32
N PRO A 91 -31.83 -3.55 -13.77
CA PRO A 91 -32.24 -2.45 -12.90
C PRO A 91 -33.21 -2.89 -11.80
N ALA A 92 -33.30 -2.12 -10.72
CA ALA A 92 -34.33 -2.30 -9.71
C ALA A 92 -35.74 -2.19 -10.31
N GLY A 93 -36.68 -3.01 -9.82
CA GLY A 93 -38.09 -3.02 -10.22
C GLY A 93 -38.53 -4.31 -10.92
N HIS A 94 -39.75 -4.28 -11.46
CA HIS A 94 -40.38 -5.43 -12.10
C HIS A 94 -39.81 -5.69 -13.51
N VAL A 95 -39.39 -6.94 -13.75
CA VAL A 95 -38.83 -7.40 -15.03
C VAL A 95 -39.35 -8.78 -15.37
N LYS A 96 -39.72 -8.97 -16.64
CA LYS A 96 -40.04 -10.26 -17.27
C LYS A 96 -38.99 -10.56 -18.35
N ALA A 97 -38.63 -11.83 -18.55
CA ALA A 97 -37.79 -12.22 -19.68
C ALA A 97 -38.35 -13.40 -20.48
N ASP A 98 -38.19 -13.34 -21.80
CA ASP A 98 -38.42 -14.45 -22.72
C ASP A 98 -37.08 -14.94 -23.32
N VAL A 99 -36.98 -16.23 -23.64
CA VAL A 99 -35.85 -16.85 -24.34
C VAL A 99 -36.28 -17.30 -25.73
N VAL A 100 -35.45 -16.99 -26.73
CA VAL A 100 -35.60 -17.44 -28.12
C VAL A 100 -34.58 -18.53 -28.41
N TRP A 101 -35.05 -19.73 -28.77
CA TRP A 101 -34.22 -20.93 -28.86
C TRP A 101 -34.76 -21.93 -29.90
N LYS A 102 -33.96 -22.95 -30.24
CA LYS A 102 -34.29 -24.01 -31.21
C LYS A 102 -33.99 -25.40 -30.62
N ASN A 103 -34.89 -26.35 -30.82
CA ASN A 103 -34.65 -27.77 -30.53
C ASN A 103 -34.08 -28.49 -31.75
N LYS A 104 -33.14 -29.41 -31.52
CA LYS A 104 -32.47 -30.21 -32.55
C LYS A 104 -33.26 -31.44 -32.96
N TYR A 105 -33.99 -32.05 -32.03
CA TYR A 105 -34.75 -33.28 -32.24
C TYR A 105 -36.20 -33.13 -31.77
N ALA A 106 -37.07 -34.09 -32.10
CA ALA A 106 -38.46 -34.12 -31.65
C ALA A 106 -38.60 -34.48 -30.15
N ARG A 107 -37.51 -34.88 -29.49
CA ARG A 107 -37.46 -35.05 -28.04
C ARG A 107 -37.36 -33.68 -27.36
N PHE A 108 -38.16 -33.50 -26.32
CA PHE A 108 -38.30 -32.23 -25.62
C PHE A 108 -37.22 -32.06 -24.55
N ALA A 109 -36.32 -31.11 -24.76
CA ALA A 109 -35.42 -30.63 -23.71
C ALA A 109 -36.24 -29.95 -22.62
N LYS A 110 -35.98 -30.30 -21.35
CA LYS A 110 -36.44 -29.52 -20.19
C LYS A 110 -35.26 -28.71 -19.70
N VAL A 111 -35.39 -27.38 -19.73
CA VAL A 111 -34.38 -26.45 -19.25
C VAL A 111 -34.87 -25.80 -17.97
N ASP A 112 -34.24 -26.14 -16.85
CA ASP A 112 -34.45 -25.49 -15.57
C ASP A 112 -33.74 -24.13 -15.55
N VAL A 113 -34.39 -23.13 -14.95
CA VAL A 113 -33.93 -21.74 -14.88
C VAL A 113 -33.86 -21.33 -13.41
N ARG A 114 -32.74 -20.73 -13.01
CA ARG A 114 -32.56 -20.15 -11.68
C ARG A 114 -32.01 -18.72 -11.80
N VAL A 115 -32.65 -17.76 -11.16
CA VAL A 115 -32.18 -16.36 -11.09
C VAL A 115 -31.73 -16.07 -9.66
N VAL A 116 -30.49 -15.61 -9.50
CA VAL A 116 -29.84 -15.41 -8.20
C VAL A 116 -29.19 -14.03 -8.15
N HIS A 117 -29.35 -13.34 -7.03
CA HIS A 117 -28.54 -12.18 -6.68
C HIS A 117 -27.17 -12.67 -6.16
N PRO A 118 -26.05 -12.44 -6.85
CA PRO A 118 -24.75 -13.03 -6.50
C PRO A 118 -24.25 -12.59 -5.13
N HIS A 119 -24.39 -11.30 -4.81
CA HIS A 119 -23.98 -10.73 -3.51
C HIS A 119 -24.76 -11.30 -2.30
N SER A 120 -26.09 -11.34 -2.35
CA SER A 120 -26.89 -11.81 -1.21
C SER A 120 -27.17 -13.32 -1.21
N GLY A 121 -26.89 -14.01 -2.33
CA GLY A 121 -27.30 -15.40 -2.56
C GLY A 121 -28.81 -15.58 -2.72
N GLN A 122 -29.60 -14.50 -2.74
CA GLN A 122 -31.06 -14.56 -2.82
C GLN A 122 -31.49 -15.16 -4.16
N VAL A 123 -32.29 -16.24 -4.10
CA VAL A 123 -32.93 -16.82 -5.29
C VAL A 123 -34.21 -16.03 -5.57
N LEU A 124 -34.24 -15.31 -6.69
CA LEU A 124 -35.40 -14.52 -7.13
C LEU A 124 -36.40 -15.36 -7.92
N TYR A 125 -35.91 -16.38 -8.63
CA TYR A 125 -36.76 -17.27 -9.42
C TYR A 125 -36.13 -18.66 -9.55
N ASN A 126 -36.99 -19.68 -9.53
CA ASN A 126 -36.64 -21.06 -9.84
C ASN A 126 -37.81 -21.71 -10.59
N GLY A 127 -37.58 -22.14 -11.81
CA GLY A 127 -38.62 -22.70 -12.68
C GLY A 127 -38.02 -23.46 -13.86
N SER A 128 -38.81 -23.72 -14.89
CA SER A 128 -38.33 -24.42 -16.08
C SER A 128 -39.14 -24.05 -17.31
N PHE A 129 -38.50 -24.09 -18.47
CA PHE A 129 -39.17 -24.08 -19.77
C PHE A 129 -38.83 -25.35 -20.55
N GLY A 130 -39.73 -25.74 -21.45
CA GLY A 130 -39.60 -26.92 -22.28
C GLY A 130 -40.65 -26.88 -23.38
N ASN A 131 -40.62 -27.85 -24.27
CA ASN A 131 -41.52 -27.90 -25.42
C ASN A 131 -42.36 -29.20 -25.42
N THR A 132 -43.45 -29.24 -26.18
CA THR A 132 -44.27 -30.44 -26.47
C THR A 132 -44.51 -30.63 -27.98
N GLU A 133 -43.92 -29.81 -28.86
CA GLU A 133 -44.14 -29.81 -30.32
C GLU A 133 -42.85 -29.72 -31.20
N ILE A 134 -43.01 -29.93 -32.51
CA ILE A 134 -42.04 -30.31 -33.58
C ILE A 134 -40.64 -29.60 -33.58
N ALA A 135 -39.60 -30.36 -33.98
CA ALA A 135 -38.18 -29.97 -34.07
C ALA A 135 -37.84 -28.85 -35.08
N SER A 136 -36.69 -28.19 -34.87
CA SER A 136 -35.99 -27.29 -35.82
C SER A 136 -36.65 -25.94 -36.18
N GLN A 137 -37.67 -25.49 -35.45
CA GLN A 137 -38.20 -24.12 -35.57
C GLN A 137 -37.74 -23.24 -34.40
N GLU A 138 -37.54 -21.95 -34.67
CA GLU A 138 -37.32 -20.95 -33.63
C GLU A 138 -38.58 -20.78 -32.78
N ARG A 139 -38.39 -20.68 -31.46
CA ARG A 139 -39.46 -20.56 -30.49
C ARG A 139 -39.11 -19.54 -29.43
N THR A 140 -40.12 -18.81 -29.00
CA THR A 140 -40.06 -17.92 -27.84
C THR A 140 -40.74 -18.63 -26.67
N SER A 141 -40.03 -18.77 -25.55
CA SER A 141 -40.56 -19.31 -24.30
C SER A 141 -40.34 -18.31 -23.18
N VAL A 142 -41.20 -18.30 -22.16
CA VAL A 142 -40.98 -17.47 -20.97
C VAL A 142 -39.76 -18.03 -20.23
N LEU A 143 -38.71 -17.22 -20.08
CA LEU A 143 -37.52 -17.60 -19.32
C LEU A 143 -37.82 -17.52 -17.82
N PHE A 144 -38.35 -16.37 -17.40
CA PHE A 144 -38.94 -16.15 -16.09
C PHE A 144 -40.13 -15.18 -16.20
N PRO A 145 -41.18 -15.37 -15.37
CA PRO A 145 -42.36 -14.49 -15.36
C PRO A 145 -41.99 -13.10 -14.79
N ASP A 146 -42.97 -12.23 -14.61
CA ASP A 146 -42.72 -10.95 -13.92
C ASP A 146 -42.21 -11.19 -12.48
N ILE A 147 -40.97 -10.76 -12.21
CA ILE A 147 -40.34 -10.82 -10.90
C ILE A 147 -39.72 -9.47 -10.54
N ASN A 148 -39.69 -9.14 -9.26
CA ASN A 148 -39.13 -7.88 -8.77
C ASN A 148 -37.63 -8.05 -8.44
N PHE A 149 -36.80 -7.22 -9.06
CA PHE A 149 -35.36 -7.12 -8.78
C PHE A 149 -35.13 -6.03 -7.71
N PRO A 150 -34.51 -6.35 -6.56
CA PRO A 150 -34.46 -5.45 -5.41
C PRO A 150 -33.56 -4.21 -5.60
N SER A 151 -32.54 -4.32 -6.45
CA SER A 151 -31.53 -3.29 -6.70
C SER A 151 -31.10 -3.31 -8.17
N ASP A 152 -30.58 -2.18 -8.67
CA ASP A 152 -29.84 -2.18 -9.93
C ASP A 152 -28.51 -2.88 -9.68
N ASP A 153 -28.39 -4.15 -10.08
CA ASP A 153 -27.20 -4.99 -9.83
C ASP A 153 -26.97 -6.04 -10.93
N PHE A 154 -25.82 -6.72 -10.92
CA PHE A 154 -25.60 -7.92 -11.72
C PHE A 154 -26.34 -9.10 -11.10
N TYR A 155 -27.11 -9.81 -11.92
CA TYR A 155 -27.82 -11.03 -11.53
C TYR A 155 -27.34 -12.20 -12.34
N ARG A 156 -27.24 -13.35 -11.67
CA ARG A 156 -26.83 -14.63 -12.25
C ARG A 156 -28.07 -15.41 -12.68
N ILE A 157 -28.13 -15.77 -13.97
CA ILE A 157 -29.18 -16.59 -14.55
C ILE A 157 -28.56 -17.92 -14.98
N GLU A 158 -28.96 -19.00 -14.30
CA GLU A 158 -28.49 -20.35 -14.59
C GLU A 158 -29.50 -21.09 -15.44
N LEU A 159 -29.03 -21.70 -16.53
CA LEU A 159 -29.79 -22.67 -17.32
C LEU A 159 -29.21 -24.06 -17.14
N ARG A 160 -30.05 -25.05 -16.82
CA ARG A 160 -29.67 -26.46 -16.71
C ARG A 160 -30.59 -27.28 -17.58
N CYS A 161 -30.03 -27.95 -18.58
CA CYS A 161 -30.80 -28.85 -19.43
C CYS A 161 -30.70 -30.28 -18.92
N ASP A 162 -31.79 -31.04 -19.00
CA ASP A 162 -31.76 -32.48 -18.78
C ASP A 162 -30.79 -33.19 -19.76
N ASP A 163 -30.73 -32.72 -21.01
CA ASP A 163 -29.75 -33.14 -22.02
C ASP A 163 -29.58 -32.05 -23.11
N TRP A 164 -28.41 -31.42 -23.12
CA TRP A 164 -28.09 -30.32 -24.05
C TRP A 164 -28.04 -30.76 -25.52
N SER A 165 -27.92 -32.06 -25.81
CA SER A 165 -27.90 -32.57 -27.19
C SER A 165 -29.25 -32.40 -27.91
N TYR A 166 -30.34 -32.19 -27.17
CA TYR A 166 -31.67 -31.89 -27.73
C TYR A 166 -31.87 -30.42 -28.08
N VAL A 167 -31.00 -29.53 -27.63
CA VAL A 167 -31.04 -28.11 -27.97
C VAL A 167 -30.14 -27.89 -29.20
N GLN A 168 -30.67 -27.22 -30.22
CA GLN A 168 -29.90 -26.81 -31.39
C GLN A 168 -29.21 -25.47 -31.13
N SER A 169 -29.94 -24.51 -30.56
CA SER A 169 -29.36 -23.22 -30.23
C SER A 169 -30.14 -22.43 -29.19
N ILE A 170 -29.45 -21.56 -28.45
CA ILE A 170 -30.03 -20.43 -27.71
C ILE A 170 -29.67 -19.16 -28.47
N ASN A 171 -30.67 -18.47 -29.00
CA ASN A 171 -30.45 -17.34 -29.90
C ASN A 171 -30.27 -16.05 -29.11
N TYR A 172 -31.29 -15.63 -28.37
CA TYR A 172 -31.26 -14.43 -27.54
C TYR A 172 -32.37 -14.44 -26.48
N PHE A 173 -32.26 -13.53 -25.51
CA PHE A 173 -33.22 -13.24 -24.47
C PHE A 173 -33.82 -11.86 -24.70
N ASN A 174 -35.12 -11.71 -24.47
CA ASN A 174 -35.83 -10.44 -24.54
C ASN A 174 -36.28 -10.05 -23.13
N TYR A 175 -35.79 -8.92 -22.63
CA TYR A 175 -36.17 -8.38 -21.31
C TYR A 175 -37.19 -7.25 -21.44
N TYR A 176 -38.24 -7.33 -20.65
CA TYR A 176 -39.29 -6.32 -20.52
C TYR A 176 -39.25 -5.80 -19.09
N ARG A 177 -39.09 -4.48 -18.93
CA ARG A 177 -38.80 -3.83 -17.65
C ARG A 177 -39.68 -2.63 -17.40
N GLU A 178 -39.97 -2.37 -16.14
CA GLU A 178 -40.65 -1.15 -15.69
C GLU A 178 -39.70 0.07 -15.68
N SER A 179 -38.45 -0.16 -15.25
CA SER A 179 -37.42 0.88 -15.12
C SER A 179 -37.06 1.55 -16.45
N GLU A 180 -36.64 2.82 -16.40
CA GLU A 180 -36.09 3.55 -17.56
C GLU A 180 -34.69 3.06 -17.96
N LEU A 181 -33.95 2.47 -17.01
CA LEU A 181 -32.59 1.95 -17.23
C LEU A 181 -32.62 0.61 -17.98
N PRO A 182 -31.74 0.37 -18.97
CA PRO A 182 -31.70 -0.89 -19.72
C PRO A 182 -31.13 -2.06 -18.92
N VAL A 183 -31.48 -3.28 -19.31
CA VAL A 183 -30.68 -4.48 -18.99
C VAL A 183 -29.40 -4.44 -19.81
N LEU A 184 -28.25 -4.79 -19.22
CA LEU A 184 -26.95 -4.67 -19.87
C LEU A 184 -26.07 -5.90 -19.64
N ILE A 185 -25.14 -6.13 -20.58
CA ILE A 185 -24.05 -7.10 -20.42
C ILE A 185 -22.82 -6.45 -19.75
N PRO A 186 -22.01 -7.21 -19.01
CA PRO A 186 -20.72 -6.74 -18.51
C PRO A 186 -19.84 -6.25 -19.66
N ARG A 187 -19.08 -5.17 -19.43
CA ARG A 187 -18.18 -4.61 -20.45
C ARG A 187 -16.96 -5.49 -20.71
N ASN A 188 -16.39 -6.05 -19.65
CA ASN A 188 -15.33 -7.06 -19.71
C ASN A 188 -15.88 -8.34 -19.08
N PHE A 189 -15.76 -9.51 -19.70
CA PHE A 189 -16.23 -10.75 -19.09
C PHE A 189 -15.22 -11.33 -18.08
N GLY A 190 -13.93 -10.95 -18.20
CA GLY A 190 -12.86 -11.40 -17.32
C GLY A 190 -12.85 -10.75 -15.94
N GLY A 191 -13.60 -9.67 -15.73
CA GLY A 191 -13.54 -8.86 -14.51
C GLY A 191 -12.80 -7.55 -14.75
N THR A 192 -12.54 -6.82 -13.69
CA THR A 192 -11.76 -5.58 -13.71
C THR A 192 -10.66 -5.69 -12.67
N SER A 193 -9.46 -5.24 -13.03
CA SER A 193 -8.32 -5.30 -12.13
C SER A 193 -8.50 -4.31 -10.98
N ALA A 194 -7.95 -4.64 -9.82
CA ALA A 194 -7.94 -3.75 -8.67
C ALA A 194 -6.49 -3.34 -8.37
N PHE A 195 -6.27 -2.11 -7.91
CA PHE A 195 -4.94 -1.56 -7.63
C PHE A 195 -4.89 -0.91 -6.25
N MET A 196 -3.74 -1.01 -5.59
CA MET A 196 -3.37 -0.11 -4.51
C MET A 196 -2.07 0.59 -4.88
N SER A 197 -2.09 1.92 -4.88
CA SER A 197 -1.00 2.76 -5.35
C SER A 197 -1.19 4.22 -4.97
N PRO A 198 -0.14 4.96 -4.59
CA PRO A 198 1.19 4.46 -4.23
C PRO A 198 1.28 4.03 -2.76
N TRP A 199 2.12 3.04 -2.46
CA TRP A 199 2.46 2.63 -1.09
C TRP A 199 3.48 3.57 -0.43
N HIS A 200 3.21 4.02 0.79
CA HIS A 200 4.03 4.97 1.55
C HIS A 200 4.02 4.70 3.05
N SER A 201 5.01 5.27 3.76
CA SER A 201 5.05 5.32 5.22
C SER A 201 4.47 6.63 5.75
N THR A 202 3.68 6.55 6.82
CA THR A 202 3.27 7.71 7.62
C THR A 202 4.25 8.06 8.73
N HIS A 203 5.36 7.32 8.85
CA HIS A 203 6.40 7.62 9.83
C HIS A 203 6.99 9.01 9.52
N PRO A 204 7.07 9.94 10.51
CA PRO A 204 7.49 11.33 10.25
C PRO A 204 8.90 11.45 9.67
N ASP A 205 9.79 10.52 10.02
CA ASP A 205 11.17 10.50 9.49
C ASP A 205 11.31 9.85 8.10
N ALA A 206 10.24 9.23 7.56
CA ALA A 206 10.34 8.53 6.29
C ALA A 206 10.60 9.54 5.14
N PRO A 207 11.62 9.32 4.30
CA PRO A 207 11.92 10.26 3.21
C PRO A 207 10.85 10.25 2.12
N GLU A 208 10.67 11.39 1.46
CA GLU A 208 9.78 11.51 0.29
C GLU A 208 10.54 11.33 -1.03
N GLY A 209 9.81 10.96 -2.09
CA GLY A 209 10.35 10.87 -3.45
C GLY A 209 11.26 9.66 -3.65
N ASP A 210 12.08 9.70 -4.71
CA ASP A 210 12.93 8.59 -5.17
C ASP A 210 14.14 8.36 -4.22
N ALA A 211 13.89 7.95 -2.98
CA ALA A 211 14.86 7.85 -1.89
C ALA A 211 15.14 6.41 -1.42
N TYR A 212 14.40 5.42 -1.92
CA TYR A 212 14.42 4.05 -1.40
C TYR A 212 15.12 3.07 -2.35
N ASP A 213 16.11 2.34 -1.86
CA ASP A 213 16.88 1.36 -2.65
C ASP A 213 16.30 -0.06 -2.56
N TRP A 214 15.46 -0.36 -1.56
CA TRP A 214 14.76 -1.65 -1.44
C TRP A 214 13.26 -1.50 -1.16
N ILE A 215 12.48 -2.43 -1.70
CA ILE A 215 11.07 -2.67 -1.38
C ILE A 215 10.92 -4.10 -0.86
N TYR A 216 10.18 -4.26 0.22
CA TYR A 216 9.80 -5.52 0.84
C TYR A 216 8.27 -5.59 1.03
N VAL A 217 7.66 -6.72 0.70
CA VAL A 217 6.25 -7.00 1.03
C VAL A 217 6.01 -8.51 1.13
N GLU A 218 5.07 -8.93 1.97
CA GLU A 218 4.60 -10.31 2.03
C GLU A 218 3.21 -10.46 1.39
N GLY A 219 3.09 -11.40 0.45
CA GLY A 219 1.85 -11.73 -0.25
C GLY A 219 1.31 -13.10 0.12
N ARG A 220 -0.02 -13.23 0.23
CA ARG A 220 -0.71 -14.51 0.43
C ARG A 220 -2.00 -14.59 -0.36
N VAL A 221 -2.23 -15.73 -0.99
CA VAL A 221 -3.50 -16.10 -1.64
C VAL A 221 -4.01 -17.39 -0.97
N ASN A 222 -5.26 -17.37 -0.50
CA ASN A 222 -5.86 -18.57 0.09
C ASN A 222 -6.35 -19.53 -0.99
N SER A 223 -6.33 -20.83 -0.71
CA SER A 223 -6.70 -21.86 -1.69
C SER A 223 -8.16 -21.79 -2.16
N ASP A 224 -9.08 -21.27 -1.35
CA ASP A 224 -10.49 -21.03 -1.72
C ASP A 224 -10.68 -19.78 -2.60
N ARG A 225 -9.62 -18.97 -2.75
CA ARG A 225 -9.60 -17.71 -3.51
C ARG A 225 -8.60 -17.73 -4.67
N ASN A 226 -7.89 -18.84 -4.89
CA ASN A 226 -6.96 -18.97 -5.99
C ASN A 226 -7.61 -19.69 -7.18
N PHE A 227 -7.65 -19.02 -8.34
CA PHE A 227 -8.19 -19.61 -9.57
C PHE A 227 -7.28 -19.32 -10.78
N PRO A 228 -7.30 -20.20 -11.81
CA PRO A 228 -6.60 -19.97 -13.06
C PRO A 228 -6.94 -18.65 -13.74
N GLY A 229 -5.97 -18.12 -14.48
CA GLY A 229 -6.13 -16.91 -15.26
C GLY A 229 -5.98 -15.62 -14.45
N THR A 230 -5.22 -15.65 -13.36
CA THR A 230 -5.09 -14.52 -12.41
C THR A 230 -3.63 -14.18 -12.16
N TYR A 231 -3.31 -12.89 -12.24
CA TYR A 231 -2.04 -12.34 -11.84
C TYR A 231 -2.20 -11.59 -10.51
N TYR A 232 -1.47 -12.02 -9.49
CA TYR A 232 -1.35 -11.30 -8.22
C TYR A 232 0.02 -10.60 -8.23
N MET A 233 0.02 -9.35 -8.67
CA MET A 233 1.21 -8.52 -8.78
C MET A 233 1.48 -7.87 -7.42
N MET A 234 2.69 -8.06 -6.89
CA MET A 234 3.05 -7.69 -5.51
C MET A 234 3.84 -6.38 -5.46
N VAL A 235 4.74 -6.19 -6.43
CA VAL A 235 5.61 -5.02 -6.50
C VAL A 235 5.66 -4.49 -7.92
N GLY A 236 4.97 -3.37 -8.14
CA GLY A 236 4.91 -2.61 -9.38
C GLY A 236 5.67 -1.30 -9.22
N THR A 237 6.61 -1.06 -10.11
CA THR A 237 7.40 0.17 -10.18
C THR A 237 7.12 0.86 -11.50
N PRO A 238 7.41 2.16 -11.67
CA PRO A 238 7.25 2.83 -12.97
C PRO A 238 7.98 2.16 -14.13
N THR A 239 8.96 1.29 -13.84
CA THR A 239 9.76 0.56 -14.83
C THR A 239 9.31 -0.88 -15.08
N GLY A 240 8.41 -1.45 -14.29
CA GLY A 240 8.14 -2.88 -14.37
C GLY A 240 7.37 -3.44 -13.20
N TYR A 241 7.18 -4.76 -13.16
CA TYR A 241 6.36 -5.43 -12.17
C TYR A 241 6.91 -6.80 -11.80
N MET A 242 6.59 -7.24 -10.59
CA MET A 242 6.93 -8.54 -10.04
C MET A 242 5.74 -9.13 -9.29
N GLY A 243 5.50 -10.42 -9.48
CA GLY A 243 4.46 -11.12 -8.72
C GLY A 243 4.30 -12.58 -9.11
N MET A 244 3.13 -13.12 -8.81
CA MET A 244 2.78 -14.52 -8.99
C MET A 244 1.51 -14.74 -9.80
N GLN A 245 1.54 -15.70 -10.72
CA GLN A 245 0.42 -16.03 -11.59
C GLN A 245 -0.07 -17.45 -11.35
N THR A 246 -1.38 -17.63 -11.45
CA THR A 246 -2.03 -18.92 -11.60
C THR A 246 -2.48 -19.04 -13.05
N ASN A 247 -1.83 -19.91 -13.83
CA ASN A 247 -2.00 -19.96 -15.27
C ASN A 247 -3.19 -20.84 -15.69
N TYR A 248 -3.05 -22.16 -15.57
CA TYR A 248 -4.07 -23.14 -15.96
C TYR A 248 -4.06 -24.37 -15.05
N ALA A 249 -5.14 -25.16 -15.06
CA ALA A 249 -5.28 -26.36 -14.24
C ALA A 249 -4.47 -27.55 -14.75
N VAL A 250 -3.84 -28.29 -13.82
CA VAL A 250 -3.10 -29.53 -14.08
C VAL A 250 -3.63 -30.63 -13.15
N GLY A 251 -4.26 -31.64 -13.74
CA GLY A 251 -4.90 -32.71 -12.97
C GLY A 251 -6.15 -32.25 -12.24
N ASP A 252 -6.55 -33.01 -11.21
CA ASP A 252 -7.83 -32.80 -10.52
C ASP A 252 -7.76 -31.79 -9.37
N ASN A 253 -6.58 -31.33 -8.93
CA ASN A 253 -6.44 -30.48 -7.73
C ASN A 253 -5.24 -29.51 -7.76
N ASP A 254 -4.60 -29.26 -8.91
CA ASP A 254 -3.42 -28.39 -8.96
C ASP A 254 -3.41 -27.46 -10.19
N PHE A 255 -2.52 -26.47 -10.15
CA PHE A 255 -2.36 -25.43 -11.16
C PHE A 255 -0.91 -25.28 -11.58
N VAL A 256 -0.69 -24.95 -12.86
CA VAL A 256 0.55 -24.32 -13.28
C VAL A 256 0.61 -22.94 -12.65
N ARG A 257 1.65 -22.73 -11.87
CA ARG A 257 1.96 -21.47 -11.20
C ARG A 257 3.27 -20.93 -11.75
N SER A 258 3.35 -19.61 -11.90
CA SER A 258 4.59 -18.93 -12.27
C SER A 258 4.88 -17.76 -11.35
N THR A 259 6.15 -17.41 -11.28
CA THR A 259 6.62 -16.12 -10.79
C THR A 259 7.12 -15.34 -11.99
N LEU A 260 6.71 -14.08 -12.10
CA LEU A 260 7.04 -13.20 -13.21
C LEU A 260 7.75 -11.95 -12.69
N PHE A 261 8.82 -11.55 -13.36
CA PHE A 261 9.48 -10.28 -13.16
C PHE A 261 9.78 -9.65 -14.52
N SER A 262 9.22 -8.48 -14.78
CA SER A 262 9.28 -7.81 -16.09
C SER A 262 9.62 -6.35 -15.95
N VAL A 263 10.42 -5.83 -16.88
CA VAL A 263 10.86 -4.43 -16.91
C VAL A 263 10.71 -3.89 -18.33
N TRP A 264 9.94 -2.81 -18.46
CA TRP A 264 9.61 -2.15 -19.72
C TRP A 264 10.85 -1.56 -20.39
N ASP A 265 10.84 -1.56 -21.72
CA ASP A 265 11.78 -0.80 -22.53
C ASP A 265 11.50 0.72 -22.42
N ALA A 266 12.48 1.54 -22.76
CA ALA A 266 12.30 3.00 -22.80
C ALA A 266 11.43 3.47 -23.99
N ALA A 267 11.16 2.57 -24.94
CA ALA A 267 10.29 2.79 -26.09
C ALA A 267 9.72 1.45 -26.57
N ASN A 268 8.71 1.49 -27.44
CA ASN A 268 7.93 0.32 -27.80
C ASN A 268 8.47 -0.42 -29.04
N MET A 269 8.95 -1.66 -28.86
CA MET A 269 9.38 -2.51 -29.98
C MET A 269 8.24 -3.09 -30.81
N ASP A 270 7.00 -3.03 -30.34
CA ASP A 270 5.84 -3.38 -31.17
C ASP A 270 5.60 -2.30 -32.24
N GLU A 271 5.95 -1.05 -31.94
CA GLU A 271 5.91 0.09 -32.86
C GLU A 271 7.18 0.21 -33.69
N ASP A 272 8.36 0.05 -33.07
CA ASP A 272 9.67 0.03 -33.74
C ASP A 272 10.42 -1.29 -33.50
N PRO A 273 10.26 -2.28 -34.41
CA PRO A 273 10.98 -3.55 -34.32
C PRO A 273 12.51 -3.46 -34.45
N ASN A 274 13.07 -2.28 -34.72
CA ASN A 274 14.51 -2.00 -34.81
C ASN A 274 14.97 -1.00 -33.74
N LEU A 275 14.24 -0.90 -32.63
CA LEU A 275 14.58 -0.02 -31.51
C LEU A 275 16.07 -0.12 -31.14
N ALA A 276 16.72 1.00 -30.87
CA ALA A 276 18.13 1.00 -30.51
C ALA A 276 18.38 0.25 -29.18
N GLU A 277 19.47 -0.51 -29.10
CA GLU A 277 19.76 -1.41 -27.95
C GLU A 277 19.82 -0.69 -26.59
N TYR A 278 20.26 0.57 -26.55
CA TYR A 278 20.29 1.34 -25.29
C TYR A 278 18.89 1.75 -24.80
N LEU A 279 17.88 1.73 -25.68
CA LEU A 279 16.47 1.96 -25.35
C LEU A 279 15.74 0.67 -24.98
N GLN A 280 16.36 -0.49 -25.19
CA GLN A 280 15.84 -1.79 -24.79
C GLN A 280 16.32 -2.14 -23.37
N SER A 281 15.39 -2.59 -22.53
CA SER A 281 15.71 -3.22 -21.26
C SER A 281 16.35 -4.58 -21.51
N LYS A 282 17.25 -5.00 -20.63
CA LYS A 282 18.09 -6.19 -20.84
C LYS A 282 18.22 -6.99 -19.55
N VAL A 283 17.93 -8.28 -19.62
CA VAL A 283 18.25 -9.21 -18.52
C VAL A 283 19.78 -9.35 -18.44
N LEU A 284 20.37 -8.90 -17.34
CA LEU A 284 21.82 -8.94 -17.14
C LEU A 284 22.26 -10.32 -16.63
N ASP A 285 21.46 -10.89 -15.73
CA ASP A 285 21.65 -12.22 -15.17
C ASP A 285 20.31 -12.73 -14.61
N GLY A 286 20.16 -14.05 -14.52
CA GLY A 286 18.96 -14.70 -14.02
C GLY A 286 19.28 -16.07 -13.44
N HIS A 287 18.37 -16.60 -12.64
CA HIS A 287 18.50 -17.95 -12.13
C HIS A 287 18.52 -18.98 -13.27
N LEU A 288 19.24 -20.10 -13.09
CA LEU A 288 19.42 -21.12 -14.13
C LEU A 288 18.10 -21.73 -14.62
N ASP A 289 17.14 -21.92 -13.71
CA ASP A 289 15.81 -22.45 -14.01
C ASP A 289 14.82 -21.39 -14.57
N ALA A 290 15.26 -20.15 -14.73
CA ALA A 290 14.38 -19.07 -15.18
C ALA A 290 14.34 -18.96 -16.71
N VAL A 291 13.16 -18.65 -17.23
CA VAL A 291 12.93 -18.41 -18.65
C VAL A 291 13.06 -16.93 -18.94
N HIS A 292 14.02 -16.56 -19.79
CA HIS A 292 14.24 -15.19 -20.21
C HIS A 292 13.52 -14.92 -21.53
N THR A 293 12.68 -13.89 -21.57
CA THR A 293 11.94 -13.48 -22.77
C THR A 293 11.99 -11.97 -22.96
N HIS A 294 11.73 -11.54 -24.19
CA HIS A 294 11.34 -10.17 -24.48
C HIS A 294 9.86 -10.17 -24.84
N ALA A 295 9.01 -9.69 -23.93
CA ALA A 295 7.57 -9.67 -24.09
C ALA A 295 7.12 -8.49 -24.99
N GLY A 296 5.91 -8.60 -25.55
CA GLY A 296 5.28 -7.66 -26.49
C GLY A 296 3.75 -7.77 -26.43
N GLY A 297 3.03 -6.86 -27.08
CA GLY A 297 1.57 -6.85 -27.19
C GLY A 297 0.88 -5.74 -26.37
N GLU A 298 1.56 -5.19 -25.37
CA GLU A 298 1.10 -4.11 -24.49
C GLU A 298 2.19 -3.04 -24.29
N GLY A 299 3.10 -2.94 -25.26
CA GLY A 299 4.45 -2.42 -25.08
C GLY A 299 5.46 -3.56 -25.06
N SER A 300 6.75 -3.25 -24.94
CA SER A 300 7.82 -4.25 -24.95
C SER A 300 8.67 -4.23 -23.69
N SER A 301 9.04 -5.42 -23.19
CA SER A 301 9.77 -5.56 -21.91
C SER A 301 10.73 -6.74 -21.90
N ALA A 302 11.84 -6.59 -21.17
CA ALA A 302 12.65 -7.72 -20.75
C ALA A 302 11.97 -8.41 -19.57
N SER A 303 11.78 -9.72 -19.66
CA SER A 303 10.98 -10.50 -18.70
C SER A 303 11.66 -11.80 -18.31
N VAL A 304 11.49 -12.20 -17.06
CA VAL A 304 11.97 -13.46 -16.50
C VAL A 304 10.80 -14.18 -15.83
N MET A 305 10.61 -15.46 -16.16
CA MET A 305 9.51 -16.28 -15.64
C MET A 305 10.00 -17.65 -15.18
N PHE A 306 9.50 -18.14 -14.04
CA PHE A 306 9.72 -19.54 -13.61
C PHE A 306 8.45 -20.37 -13.87
N LYS A 307 8.58 -21.55 -14.51
CA LYS A 307 7.47 -22.41 -15.02
C LYS A 307 7.66 -23.91 -14.80
N ASP A 308 6.62 -24.60 -14.30
CA ASP A 308 6.45 -26.02 -13.85
C ASP A 308 7.35 -26.78 -12.76
N ASP A 309 7.41 -26.40 -11.46
CA ASP A 309 8.11 -27.08 -10.33
C ASP A 309 7.23 -26.99 -9.07
N PRO A 310 6.97 -28.13 -8.40
CA PRO A 310 6.17 -28.18 -7.19
C PRO A 310 6.72 -27.42 -5.96
N LYS A 311 7.97 -26.91 -5.99
CA LYS A 311 8.65 -26.15 -4.93
C LYS A 311 8.39 -24.62 -4.96
N TRP A 312 7.46 -24.14 -5.77
CA TRP A 312 7.18 -22.70 -5.88
C TRP A 312 6.11 -22.20 -4.95
N TRP A 313 5.72 -20.94 -5.14
CA TRP A 313 4.64 -20.32 -4.39
C TRP A 313 3.40 -21.24 -4.37
N ARG A 314 2.84 -21.41 -3.18
CA ARG A 314 1.67 -22.24 -2.92
C ARG A 314 0.63 -21.42 -2.19
N ASP A 315 -0.62 -21.79 -2.41
CA ASP A 315 -1.75 -21.25 -1.70
C ASP A 315 -1.57 -21.44 -0.20
N ASP A 316 -2.15 -20.55 0.61
CA ASP A 316 -2.12 -20.58 2.08
C ASP A 316 -0.75 -20.37 2.74
N HIS A 317 0.29 -20.10 1.96
CA HIS A 317 1.62 -19.70 2.44
C HIS A 317 1.85 -18.20 2.23
N TRP A 318 2.62 -17.61 3.15
CA TRP A 318 3.16 -16.26 2.97
C TRP A 318 4.40 -16.32 2.09
N ILE A 319 4.44 -15.46 1.09
CA ILE A 319 5.56 -15.32 0.16
C ILE A 319 6.12 -13.92 0.34
N GLN A 320 7.40 -13.85 0.65
CA GLN A 320 8.13 -12.61 0.82
C GLN A 320 8.71 -12.19 -0.54
N TRP A 321 8.54 -10.92 -0.89
CA TRP A 321 8.98 -10.31 -2.14
C TRP A 321 9.96 -9.20 -1.82
N LEU A 322 11.09 -9.18 -2.52
CA LEU A 322 12.15 -8.22 -2.29
C LEU A 322 12.70 -7.72 -3.62
N VAL A 323 12.72 -6.40 -3.80
CA VAL A 323 13.21 -5.75 -5.01
C VAL A 323 14.21 -4.67 -4.64
N ASN A 324 15.36 -4.66 -5.32
CA ASN A 324 16.38 -3.61 -5.23
C ASN A 324 16.37 -2.73 -6.48
N SER A 325 16.64 -1.43 -6.30
CA SER A 325 17.00 -0.52 -7.39
C SER A 325 18.45 -0.06 -7.27
N ARG A 326 19.10 0.08 -8.42
CA ARG A 326 20.46 0.59 -8.52
C ARG A 326 20.62 1.51 -9.73
N PRO A 327 20.54 2.84 -9.54
CA PRO A 327 20.77 3.82 -10.59
C PRO A 327 22.21 3.76 -11.10
N MET A 328 22.42 3.87 -12.41
CA MET A 328 23.75 3.77 -13.04
C MET A 328 23.84 4.65 -14.28
N THR A 329 25.06 4.93 -14.72
CA THR A 329 25.31 5.54 -16.04
C THR A 329 26.26 4.72 -16.89
N THR A 330 26.12 4.80 -18.21
CA THR A 330 27.07 4.22 -19.17
C THR A 330 27.22 5.11 -20.40
N PRO A 331 28.41 5.24 -21.00
CA PRO A 331 28.57 5.95 -22.25
C PRO A 331 27.90 5.18 -23.40
N VAL A 332 27.08 5.87 -24.19
CA VAL A 332 26.45 5.34 -25.40
C VAL A 332 26.90 6.16 -26.59
N THR A 333 27.40 5.47 -27.63
CA THR A 333 27.79 6.09 -28.90
C THR A 333 26.73 5.82 -29.96
N VAL A 334 26.12 6.88 -30.46
CA VAL A 334 25.14 6.81 -31.57
C VAL A 334 25.82 7.26 -32.86
N LYS A 335 25.72 6.42 -33.89
CA LYS A 335 26.25 6.75 -35.23
C LYS A 335 25.42 7.87 -35.86
N GLY A 336 26.04 9.01 -36.13
CA GLY A 336 25.37 10.13 -36.76
C GLY A 336 25.07 9.88 -38.24
N LYS A 337 23.95 10.43 -38.75
CA LYS A 337 23.59 10.39 -40.19
C LYS A 337 24.63 11.05 -41.11
N ASN A 338 25.54 11.86 -40.55
CA ASN A 338 26.57 12.62 -41.28
C ASN A 338 27.99 12.05 -41.07
N GLY A 339 28.13 10.80 -40.59
CA GLY A 339 29.43 10.16 -40.39
C GLY A 339 30.24 10.69 -39.20
N LYS A 340 29.61 11.46 -38.29
CA LYS A 340 30.21 11.87 -37.02
C LYS A 340 29.43 11.25 -35.87
N ASP A 341 30.10 10.40 -35.12
CA ASP A 341 29.53 9.73 -33.95
C ASP A 341 29.37 10.73 -32.80
N SER A 342 28.31 10.54 -32.00
CA SER A 342 28.07 11.30 -30.79
C SER A 342 27.99 10.36 -29.60
N THR A 343 28.84 10.58 -28.59
CA THR A 343 28.84 9.84 -27.33
C THR A 343 28.19 10.69 -26.23
N PHE A 344 27.29 10.11 -25.47
CA PHE A 344 26.68 10.74 -24.29
C PHE A 344 26.55 9.72 -23.16
N ASN A 345 26.47 10.19 -21.92
CA ASN A 345 26.20 9.32 -20.77
C ASN A 345 24.71 9.05 -20.67
N TYR A 346 24.33 7.79 -20.76
CA TYR A 346 22.96 7.32 -20.63
C TYR A 346 22.71 6.81 -19.21
N GLY A 347 21.67 7.32 -18.57
CA GLY A 347 21.21 6.86 -17.27
C GLY A 347 20.27 5.67 -17.40
N TYR A 348 20.46 4.66 -16.57
CA TYR A 348 19.61 3.49 -16.45
C TYR A 348 19.53 3.03 -14.98
N THR A 349 18.66 2.08 -14.67
CA THR A 349 18.53 1.50 -13.32
C THR A 349 18.61 0.00 -13.45
N VAL A 350 19.46 -0.66 -12.67
CA VAL A 350 19.41 -2.11 -12.53
C VAL A 350 18.43 -2.44 -11.44
N THR A 351 17.46 -3.30 -11.75
CA THR A 351 16.45 -3.78 -10.82
C THR A 351 16.67 -5.25 -10.57
N SER A 352 16.83 -5.64 -9.31
CA SER A 352 17.12 -7.02 -8.92
C SER A 352 16.01 -7.54 -8.02
N ALA A 353 15.58 -8.78 -8.26
CA ALA A 353 14.38 -9.33 -7.63
C ALA A 353 14.66 -10.68 -6.96
N TRP A 354 14.07 -10.88 -5.78
CA TRP A 354 14.09 -12.13 -5.02
C TRP A 354 12.71 -12.43 -4.45
N TYR A 355 12.44 -13.71 -4.27
CA TYR A 355 11.31 -14.15 -3.46
C TYR A 355 11.73 -15.24 -2.48
N LYS A 356 10.95 -15.41 -1.42
CA LYS A 356 11.13 -16.46 -0.43
C LYS A 356 9.77 -16.94 0.04
N VAL A 357 9.55 -18.25 0.03
CA VAL A 357 8.40 -18.84 0.74
C VAL A 357 8.87 -19.32 2.10
N ASP A 358 7.97 -19.39 3.08
CA ASP A 358 8.25 -19.84 4.45
C ASP A 358 9.04 -21.16 4.56
N THR A 359 8.84 -22.08 3.63
CA THR A 359 9.55 -23.37 3.57
C THR A 359 10.98 -23.29 3.01
N MET A 360 11.42 -22.15 2.48
CA MET A 360 12.77 -21.96 1.93
C MET A 360 13.75 -21.41 2.98
N PRO A 361 14.95 -21.99 3.12
CA PRO A 361 15.95 -21.49 4.06
C PRO A 361 16.56 -20.16 3.62
N GLU A 362 16.63 -19.91 2.32
CA GLU A 362 17.34 -18.77 1.70
C GLU A 362 16.46 -18.03 0.69
N TRP A 363 16.79 -16.77 0.42
CA TRP A 363 16.17 -15.98 -0.64
C TRP A 363 16.49 -16.57 -2.00
N ARG A 364 15.48 -16.74 -2.86
CA ARG A 364 15.68 -17.17 -4.23
C ARG A 364 15.80 -15.96 -5.14
N TYR A 365 16.97 -15.81 -5.75
CA TYR A 365 17.22 -14.84 -6.80
C TYR A 365 16.39 -15.17 -8.05
N LEU A 366 15.69 -14.18 -8.60
CA LEU A 366 14.99 -14.30 -9.87
C LEU A 366 15.90 -13.85 -11.01
N ALA A 367 16.20 -12.55 -11.05
CA ALA A 367 17.03 -11.91 -12.06
C ALA A 367 17.41 -10.50 -11.65
N SER A 368 18.37 -9.93 -12.39
CA SER A 368 18.59 -8.50 -12.44
C SER A 368 18.43 -8.02 -13.87
N ILE A 369 17.58 -7.01 -14.04
CA ILE A 369 17.21 -6.46 -15.33
C ILE A 369 17.59 -4.98 -15.36
N ARG A 370 18.31 -4.58 -16.41
CA ARG A 370 18.61 -3.19 -16.72
C ARG A 370 17.36 -2.52 -17.29
N ALA A 371 16.73 -1.64 -16.51
CA ALA A 371 15.65 -0.76 -16.96
C ALA A 371 16.22 0.38 -17.81
N ALA A 372 15.89 0.39 -19.10
CA ALA A 372 16.29 1.45 -20.02
C ALA A 372 15.52 2.75 -19.71
N GLY A 373 16.19 3.90 -19.85
CA GLY A 373 15.55 5.22 -19.89
C GLY A 373 15.19 5.82 -18.53
N ILE A 374 15.41 5.08 -17.42
CA ILE A 374 15.16 5.54 -16.06
C ILE A 374 16.41 5.39 -15.21
N CYS A 375 16.77 6.42 -14.43
CA CYS A 375 17.96 6.41 -13.57
C CYS A 375 17.63 6.99 -12.19
N ARG A 376 16.93 6.20 -11.36
CA ARG A 376 16.44 6.64 -10.04
C ARG A 376 16.14 5.46 -9.11
N ASN A 377 16.15 5.75 -7.80
CA ASN A 377 15.68 4.86 -6.75
C ASN A 377 14.13 4.79 -6.74
N PHE A 378 13.56 3.99 -5.85
CA PHE A 378 12.12 3.90 -5.65
C PHE A 378 11.59 5.09 -4.83
N GLY A 379 10.38 5.55 -5.15
CA GLY A 379 9.66 6.53 -4.33
C GLY A 379 8.31 6.03 -3.81
N GLY A 380 8.08 4.72 -3.90
CA GLY A 380 6.81 4.05 -3.71
C GLY A 380 6.63 2.97 -4.77
N TRP A 381 5.63 2.14 -4.60
CA TRP A 381 5.25 1.11 -5.57
C TRP A 381 3.73 1.01 -5.66
N TYR A 382 3.26 0.25 -6.63
CA TYR A 382 1.86 -0.15 -6.77
C TYR A 382 1.75 -1.66 -6.74
N ASP A 383 0.56 -2.17 -6.49
CA ASP A 383 0.21 -3.58 -6.70
C ASP A 383 -1.10 -3.68 -7.50
N PHE A 384 -1.40 -4.89 -7.98
CA PHE A 384 -2.70 -5.18 -8.55
C PHE A 384 -3.03 -6.66 -8.53
N ILE A 385 -4.32 -6.93 -8.62
CA ILE A 385 -4.87 -8.23 -8.98
C ILE A 385 -5.55 -8.09 -10.34
N GLU A 386 -5.14 -8.93 -11.29
CA GLU A 386 -5.60 -8.82 -12.67
C GLU A 386 -6.12 -10.17 -13.19
N PRO A 387 -7.29 -10.18 -13.83
CA PRO A 387 -7.73 -11.33 -14.60
C PRO A 387 -7.19 -11.24 -16.03
N PHE A 388 -6.28 -12.14 -16.41
CA PHE A 388 -5.81 -12.26 -17.80
C PHE A 388 -6.60 -13.29 -18.61
N THR A 389 -7.69 -13.81 -18.04
CA THR A 389 -8.65 -14.67 -18.76
C THR A 389 -10.07 -14.23 -18.50
N SER A 390 -10.98 -14.53 -19.44
CA SER A 390 -12.40 -14.28 -19.29
C SER A 390 -13.08 -15.13 -18.21
N TYR A 391 -12.48 -16.24 -17.77
CA TYR A 391 -13.06 -17.12 -16.75
C TYR A 391 -12.95 -16.55 -15.33
N ALA A 392 -11.89 -15.79 -15.05
CA ALA A 392 -11.60 -15.28 -13.71
C ALA A 392 -12.76 -14.44 -13.14
N GLY A 393 -13.42 -13.62 -13.97
CA GLY A 393 -14.42 -12.65 -13.51
C GLY A 393 -15.64 -13.21 -12.77
N GLN A 394 -16.00 -14.48 -12.95
CA GLN A 394 -17.11 -15.09 -12.17
C GLN A 394 -16.68 -15.64 -10.80
N LYS A 395 -15.38 -15.64 -10.51
CA LYS A 395 -14.81 -16.13 -9.26
C LYS A 395 -14.35 -14.93 -8.44
N MET A 396 -14.48 -15.06 -7.13
CA MET A 396 -13.94 -14.06 -6.22
C MET A 396 -12.51 -14.41 -5.89
N HIS A 397 -11.60 -13.54 -6.28
CA HIS A 397 -10.18 -13.65 -5.98
C HIS A 397 -9.82 -12.69 -4.85
N THR A 398 -8.91 -13.13 -3.98
CA THR A 398 -8.44 -12.32 -2.85
C THR A 398 -6.95 -12.52 -2.67
N VAL A 399 -6.23 -11.42 -2.49
CA VAL A 399 -4.83 -11.40 -2.09
C VAL A 399 -4.64 -10.52 -0.85
N TYR A 400 -3.77 -10.96 0.05
CA TYR A 400 -3.39 -10.25 1.26
C TYR A 400 -1.95 -9.77 1.16
N HIS A 401 -1.71 -8.53 1.61
CA HIS A 401 -0.40 -7.90 1.66
C HIS A 401 -0.12 -7.47 3.10
N ARG A 402 0.97 -7.96 3.71
CA ARG A 402 1.37 -7.56 5.07
C ARG A 402 2.82 -7.15 5.15
N HIS A 403 3.14 -6.45 6.24
CA HIS A 403 4.48 -5.96 6.54
C HIS A 403 5.18 -5.23 5.37
N PRO A 404 4.48 -4.40 4.58
CA PRO A 404 5.10 -3.62 3.53
C PRO A 404 6.18 -2.70 4.13
N ALA A 405 7.36 -2.65 3.52
CA ALA A 405 8.44 -1.78 3.97
C ALA A 405 9.35 -1.34 2.82
N MET A 406 9.97 -0.18 2.97
CA MET A 406 11.03 0.30 2.08
C MET A 406 12.24 0.71 2.89
N ARG A 407 13.43 0.54 2.30
CA ARG A 407 14.70 0.95 2.91
C ARG A 407 15.17 2.27 2.32
N SER A 408 15.42 3.27 3.16
CA SER A 408 16.04 4.52 2.72
C SER A 408 17.47 4.23 2.30
N ALA A 409 17.82 4.67 1.09
CA ALA A 409 19.20 4.59 0.62
C ALA A 409 20.12 5.41 1.53
N ALA A 410 19.67 6.61 1.94
CA ALA A 410 20.49 7.57 2.65
C ALA A 410 20.88 7.12 4.06
N SER A 411 19.91 6.64 4.84
CA SER A 411 20.10 6.24 6.24
C SER A 411 20.26 4.73 6.45
N GLY A 412 20.00 3.93 5.40
CA GLY A 412 19.91 2.46 5.50
C GLY A 412 18.74 1.94 6.32
N ARG A 413 17.89 2.83 6.87
CA ARG A 413 16.76 2.48 7.76
C ARG A 413 15.58 1.95 6.96
N TRP A 414 14.92 0.92 7.49
CA TRP A 414 13.65 0.42 6.97
C TRP A 414 12.46 1.19 7.57
N TYR A 415 11.50 1.54 6.73
CA TYR A 415 10.25 2.20 7.09
C TYR A 415 9.05 1.34 6.69
N ASN A 416 8.16 1.05 7.64
CA ASN A 416 6.91 0.36 7.36
C ASN A 416 5.98 1.25 6.52
N CYS A 417 5.50 0.73 5.39
CA CYS A 417 4.65 1.45 4.45
C CYS A 417 3.18 1.17 4.75
N ASN A 418 2.65 1.87 5.75
CA ASN A 418 1.31 1.64 6.30
C ASN A 418 0.19 2.45 5.64
N GLN A 419 0.45 3.11 4.51
CA GLN A 419 -0.51 3.91 3.76
C GLN A 419 -0.46 3.57 2.27
N LEU A 420 -1.63 3.61 1.63
CA LEU A 420 -1.80 3.46 0.19
C LEU A 420 -2.92 4.36 -0.33
N VAL A 421 -3.16 4.37 -1.63
CA VAL A 421 -4.38 4.98 -2.23
C VAL A 421 -5.06 3.94 -3.11
N HIS A 422 -6.40 3.95 -3.13
CA HIS A 422 -7.15 3.02 -3.99
C HIS A 422 -7.12 3.48 -5.45
N GLY A 423 -6.81 2.54 -6.36
CA GLY A 423 -6.85 2.76 -7.80
C GLY A 423 -7.61 1.65 -8.53
N TYR A 424 -8.10 1.96 -9.72
CA TYR A 424 -8.62 1.01 -10.69
C TYR A 424 -8.42 1.56 -12.11
N ASP A 425 -8.26 0.68 -13.09
CA ASP A 425 -7.81 0.97 -14.46
C ASP A 425 -8.91 1.54 -15.38
N ASP A 426 -10.17 1.58 -14.95
CA ASP A 426 -11.28 1.98 -15.82
C ASP A 426 -12.32 2.86 -15.09
N ASN A 427 -12.48 4.13 -15.49
CA ASN A 427 -13.39 5.23 -15.05
C ASN A 427 -14.81 4.85 -14.48
N GLY A 428 -14.84 4.00 -13.46
CA GLY A 428 -15.97 3.28 -12.89
C GLY A 428 -16.88 4.10 -12.00
N ASP A 429 -17.51 5.11 -12.59
CA ASP A 429 -18.81 5.61 -12.11
C ASP A 429 -19.72 6.12 -13.25
N LYS A 430 -19.25 6.07 -14.52
CA LYS A 430 -19.97 6.67 -15.65
C LYS A 430 -20.75 5.68 -16.53
N ASP A 431 -20.51 4.37 -16.43
CA ASP A 431 -21.18 3.34 -17.25
C ASP A 431 -21.60 2.12 -16.40
N ARG A 432 -22.91 1.79 -16.41
CA ARG A 432 -23.53 0.67 -15.68
C ARG A 432 -23.04 -0.73 -16.09
N ARG A 433 -22.24 -0.84 -17.16
CA ARG A 433 -21.66 -2.10 -17.64
C ARG A 433 -20.36 -2.49 -16.95
N TYR A 434 -19.74 -1.56 -16.21
CA TYR A 434 -18.51 -1.84 -15.49
C TYR A 434 -18.76 -2.74 -14.29
N HIS A 435 -17.76 -3.57 -14.00
CA HIS A 435 -17.70 -4.39 -12.81
C HIS A 435 -17.64 -3.51 -11.56
N THR A 436 -18.30 -3.97 -10.50
CA THR A 436 -18.42 -3.25 -9.21
C THR A 436 -18.05 -4.17 -8.04
N ASP A 437 -17.43 -5.29 -8.37
CA ASP A 437 -17.00 -6.39 -7.51
C ASP A 437 -15.51 -6.30 -7.21
N ILE A 438 -15.09 -5.12 -6.75
CA ILE A 438 -13.73 -4.78 -6.36
C ILE A 438 -13.75 -4.26 -4.92
N GLY A 439 -12.84 -4.74 -4.09
CA GLY A 439 -12.65 -4.23 -2.73
C GLY A 439 -11.17 -4.16 -2.36
N ARG A 440 -10.76 -3.07 -1.70
CA ARG A 440 -9.36 -2.84 -1.30
C ARG A 440 -9.26 -2.25 0.10
N GLY A 441 -8.06 -2.25 0.66
CA GLY A 441 -7.75 -1.51 1.88
C GLY A 441 -7.48 -2.40 3.10
N ALA A 442 -7.41 -1.77 4.26
CA ALA A 442 -7.04 -2.38 5.54
C ALA A 442 -7.93 -3.59 5.90
N THR A 443 -7.31 -4.62 6.48
CA THR A 443 -8.00 -5.76 7.07
C THR A 443 -7.42 -6.08 8.44
N SER A 444 -8.28 -6.45 9.39
CA SER A 444 -7.86 -6.88 10.73
C SER A 444 -7.62 -8.39 10.82
N LEU A 445 -7.68 -9.11 9.68
CA LEU A 445 -7.48 -10.57 9.67
C LEU A 445 -6.03 -10.96 9.99
N TYR A 446 -5.08 -10.13 9.58
CA TYR A 446 -3.66 -10.29 9.86
C TYR A 446 -3.08 -8.94 10.32
N ASP A 447 -1.96 -8.99 11.05
CA ASP A 447 -1.28 -7.78 11.52
C ASP A 447 -0.71 -6.96 10.35
N ASN A 448 -0.77 -5.63 10.46
CA ASN A 448 -0.27 -4.66 9.48
C ASN A 448 -0.58 -5.05 8.03
N CYS A 449 -1.86 -5.36 7.76
CA CYS A 449 -2.27 -6.04 6.54
C CYS A 449 -3.35 -5.27 5.75
N PHE A 450 -3.20 -5.30 4.43
CA PHE A 450 -4.19 -4.89 3.45
C PHE A 450 -4.71 -6.09 2.67
N ARG A 451 -5.90 -5.96 2.09
CA ARG A 451 -6.48 -6.94 1.19
C ARG A 451 -6.85 -6.30 -0.13
N MET A 452 -6.88 -7.11 -1.17
CA MET A 452 -7.42 -6.75 -2.46
C MET A 452 -8.29 -7.89 -2.98
N ASP A 453 -9.50 -7.55 -3.41
CA ASP A 453 -10.54 -8.43 -3.88
C ASP A 453 -10.97 -8.02 -5.30
N MET A 454 -11.20 -9.01 -6.16
CA MET A 454 -11.85 -8.81 -7.46
C MET A 454 -12.77 -9.98 -7.82
N GLY A 455 -13.77 -9.69 -8.65
CA GLY A 455 -14.56 -10.72 -9.34
C GLY A 455 -15.67 -11.34 -8.47
N GLY A 456 -16.47 -12.19 -9.11
CA GLY A 456 -17.58 -12.91 -8.51
C GLY A 456 -18.93 -12.21 -8.63
N TYR A 457 -19.00 -11.04 -9.27
CA TYR A 457 -20.19 -10.20 -9.39
C TYR A 457 -20.81 -9.83 -8.03
N VAL A 458 -19.96 -9.73 -7.00
CA VAL A 458 -20.34 -9.44 -5.62
C VAL A 458 -19.84 -8.05 -5.23
N HIS A 459 -20.70 -7.19 -4.70
CA HIS A 459 -20.27 -5.87 -4.24
C HIS A 459 -19.30 -5.98 -3.05
N TRP A 460 -18.14 -5.35 -3.20
CA TRP A 460 -17.17 -5.15 -2.13
C TRP A 460 -17.04 -3.66 -1.83
N HIS A 461 -16.65 -3.36 -0.60
CA HIS A 461 -16.39 -2.00 -0.16
C HIS A 461 -14.92 -1.85 0.12
N ASP A 462 -14.36 -0.75 -0.38
CA ASP A 462 -13.06 -0.28 0.07
C ASP A 462 -13.11 -0.01 1.58
N SER A 463 -12.07 -0.42 2.28
CA SER A 463 -11.85 -0.13 3.70
C SER A 463 -10.82 1.00 3.84
N ALA A 464 -10.17 1.13 5.00
CA ALA A 464 -9.23 2.24 5.23
C ALA A 464 -7.97 2.13 4.37
N GLU A 465 -7.47 3.27 3.90
CA GLU A 465 -6.22 3.42 3.14
C GLU A 465 -4.96 3.42 4.04
N VAL A 466 -5.14 3.37 5.35
CA VAL A 466 -4.07 3.42 6.36
C VAL A 466 -4.30 2.34 7.41
N VAL A 467 -3.24 1.64 7.80
CA VAL A 467 -3.17 0.79 9.00
C VAL A 467 -2.21 1.40 10.01
N PRO A 468 -2.24 1.04 11.31
CA PRO A 468 -1.20 1.48 12.24
C PRO A 468 0.20 1.05 11.77
N LEU A 469 1.20 1.89 12.04
CA LEU A 469 2.61 1.51 11.84
C LEU A 469 2.91 0.20 12.58
N ALA A 470 3.70 -0.67 11.94
CA ALA A 470 4.15 -1.91 12.54
C ALA A 470 4.92 -1.64 13.84
N LYS A 471 4.52 -2.32 14.93
CA LYS A 471 5.20 -2.20 16.24
C LYS A 471 6.50 -3.00 16.30
N ASP A 472 6.60 -4.04 15.48
CA ASP A 472 7.76 -4.92 15.35
C ASP A 472 8.23 -4.91 13.90
N MET A 473 9.48 -4.53 13.68
CA MET A 473 10.14 -4.50 12.36
C MET A 473 11.01 -5.73 12.11
N SER A 474 10.98 -6.76 12.97
CA SER A 474 11.83 -7.96 12.87
C SER A 474 11.68 -8.73 11.55
N PHE A 475 10.61 -8.49 10.79
CA PHE A 475 10.39 -9.08 9.47
C PHE A 475 11.45 -8.65 8.43
N VAL A 476 12.04 -7.46 8.55
CA VAL A 476 13.17 -7.01 7.70
C VAL A 476 14.54 -7.33 8.29
N ASP A 477 14.67 -7.56 9.59
CA ASP A 477 15.96 -7.87 10.25
C ASP A 477 16.56 -9.21 9.77
N THR A 478 15.72 -10.10 9.24
CA THR A 478 16.16 -11.40 8.70
C THR A 478 16.77 -11.29 7.30
N ILE A 479 16.73 -10.11 6.67
CA ILE A 479 17.25 -9.89 5.33
C ILE A 479 18.77 -9.68 5.40
N GLN A 480 19.52 -10.63 4.87
CA GLN A 480 20.98 -10.57 4.82
C GLN A 480 21.45 -9.68 3.65
N LEU A 481 21.28 -8.36 3.79
CA LEU A 481 21.55 -7.37 2.75
C LEU A 481 22.98 -7.44 2.18
N ASP A 482 24.00 -7.73 3.00
CA ASP A 482 25.38 -7.91 2.52
C ASP A 482 25.50 -9.01 1.45
N ILE A 483 24.76 -10.12 1.60
CA ILE A 483 24.75 -11.22 0.63
C ILE A 483 24.02 -10.81 -0.64
N LEU A 484 22.88 -10.12 -0.49
CA LEU A 484 22.07 -9.70 -1.63
C LEU A 484 22.77 -8.59 -2.43
N ASN A 485 23.41 -7.61 -1.78
CA ASN A 485 24.24 -6.59 -2.42
C ASN A 485 25.41 -7.20 -3.19
N ARG A 486 26.06 -8.24 -2.63
CA ARG A 486 27.09 -9.00 -3.35
C ARG A 486 26.53 -9.62 -4.62
N ARG A 487 25.33 -10.20 -4.55
CA ARG A 487 24.66 -10.78 -5.72
C ARG A 487 24.39 -9.74 -6.82
N VAL A 488 23.95 -8.53 -6.46
CA VAL A 488 23.79 -7.42 -7.42
C VAL A 488 25.13 -7.07 -8.07
N ASN A 489 26.22 -6.97 -7.29
CA ASN A 489 27.55 -6.68 -7.81
C ASN A 489 28.07 -7.77 -8.77
N GLU A 490 27.84 -9.04 -8.47
CA GLU A 490 28.17 -10.17 -9.36
C GLU A 490 27.47 -10.05 -10.72
N THR A 491 26.18 -9.67 -10.72
CA THR A 491 25.44 -9.47 -11.98
C THR A 491 26.01 -8.34 -12.83
N LEU A 492 26.44 -7.23 -12.21
CA LEU A 492 27.12 -6.15 -12.92
C LEU A 492 28.46 -6.62 -13.53
N ALA A 493 29.19 -7.48 -12.81
CA ALA A 493 30.42 -8.11 -13.31
C ALA A 493 30.16 -8.98 -14.55
N TYR A 494 29.05 -9.73 -14.59
CA TYR A 494 28.70 -10.52 -15.76
C TYR A 494 28.42 -9.66 -17.00
N ASP A 495 27.71 -8.54 -16.85
CA ASP A 495 27.46 -7.64 -17.99
C ASP A 495 28.77 -7.05 -18.53
N ASP A 496 29.70 -6.64 -17.65
CA ASP A 496 31.05 -6.18 -18.06
C ASP A 496 31.85 -7.29 -18.76
N TYR A 497 31.81 -8.52 -18.23
CA TYR A 497 32.40 -9.69 -18.86
C TYR A 497 31.89 -9.86 -20.29
N TYR A 498 30.57 -9.87 -20.51
CA TYR A 498 30.00 -10.04 -21.85
C TYR A 498 30.39 -8.91 -22.79
N ASN A 499 30.36 -7.66 -22.32
CA ASN A 499 30.70 -6.49 -23.12
C ASN A 499 32.18 -6.50 -23.54
N LEU A 500 33.12 -6.80 -22.63
CA LEU A 500 34.53 -6.91 -22.99
C LEU A 500 34.77 -8.15 -23.87
N ASN A 501 34.15 -9.29 -23.56
CA ASN A 501 34.32 -10.49 -24.37
C ASN A 501 33.82 -10.29 -25.80
N GLU A 502 32.76 -9.50 -26.02
CA GLU A 502 32.34 -9.11 -27.36
C GLU A 502 33.39 -8.26 -28.07
N ARG A 503 34.00 -7.27 -27.40
CA ARG A 503 35.09 -6.46 -27.96
C ARG A 503 36.31 -7.32 -28.32
N ILE A 504 36.64 -8.30 -27.48
CA ILE A 504 37.70 -9.28 -27.75
C ILE A 504 37.34 -10.12 -28.98
N ASN A 505 36.14 -10.68 -29.03
CA ASN A 505 35.66 -11.50 -30.14
C ASN A 505 35.53 -10.71 -31.46
N ALA A 506 35.32 -9.40 -31.42
CA ALA A 506 35.37 -8.51 -32.58
C ALA A 506 36.80 -8.29 -33.12
N CYS A 507 37.82 -8.60 -32.31
CA CYS A 507 39.21 -8.69 -32.76
C CYS A 507 39.49 -10.01 -33.50
N ALA A 508 38.60 -11.00 -33.43
CA ALA A 508 38.71 -12.22 -34.23
C ALA A 508 38.28 -11.98 -35.67
N ARG A 509 38.99 -12.61 -36.61
CA ARG A 509 38.60 -12.58 -38.01
C ARG A 509 37.25 -13.27 -38.18
N GLN A 510 36.27 -12.58 -38.74
CA GLN A 510 35.02 -13.21 -39.13
C GLN A 510 35.28 -14.18 -40.29
N VAL A 511 34.85 -15.43 -40.12
CA VAL A 511 34.96 -16.45 -41.17
C VAL A 511 33.74 -16.31 -42.08
N THR A 512 33.94 -15.71 -43.25
CA THR A 512 32.88 -15.45 -44.23
C THR A 512 32.88 -16.49 -45.37
N ALA A 513 31.73 -16.65 -46.03
CA ALA A 513 31.45 -17.57 -47.16
C ALA A 513 31.01 -19.01 -46.78
N TRP A 514 30.02 -19.14 -45.89
CA TRP A 514 29.29 -20.40 -45.69
C TRP A 514 28.02 -20.43 -46.56
N ARG A 515 27.70 -21.60 -47.11
CA ARG A 515 26.42 -21.89 -47.77
C ARG A 515 25.76 -23.09 -47.10
N VAL A 516 24.44 -23.09 -47.03
CA VAL A 516 23.69 -24.25 -46.51
C VAL A 516 23.82 -25.41 -47.50
N LEU A 517 24.34 -26.53 -47.02
CA LEU A 517 24.42 -27.79 -47.77
C LEU A 517 23.11 -28.58 -47.60
N GLU A 518 22.63 -28.70 -46.37
CA GLU A 518 21.40 -29.40 -46.00
C GLU A 518 20.87 -28.90 -44.65
N SER A 519 19.59 -29.10 -44.39
CA SER A 519 18.97 -28.78 -43.11
C SER A 519 17.72 -29.62 -42.88
N GLN A 520 17.24 -29.67 -41.65
CA GLN A 520 16.02 -30.40 -41.26
C GLN A 520 14.72 -29.59 -41.52
N THR A 521 14.68 -28.81 -42.61
CA THR A 521 13.54 -27.94 -42.99
C THR A 521 12.70 -28.52 -44.12
N SER A 522 11.44 -28.08 -44.25
CA SER A 522 10.59 -28.34 -45.42
C SER A 522 10.94 -27.47 -46.64
N SER A 523 11.76 -26.41 -46.48
CA SER A 523 12.25 -25.54 -47.55
C SER A 523 13.69 -25.05 -47.28
N PRO A 524 14.68 -25.41 -48.12
CA PRO A 524 16.09 -25.03 -47.96
C PRO A 524 16.38 -23.52 -47.86
N SER A 525 15.49 -22.68 -48.40
CA SER A 525 15.62 -21.22 -48.36
C SER A 525 15.50 -20.62 -46.97
N SER A 526 14.78 -21.26 -46.03
CA SER A 526 14.66 -20.76 -44.66
C SER A 526 15.97 -20.95 -43.87
N ALA A 527 16.67 -22.07 -44.08
CA ALA A 527 17.93 -22.32 -43.37
C ALA A 527 19.05 -21.34 -43.75
N ALA A 528 19.04 -20.81 -44.97
CA ALA A 528 20.01 -19.82 -45.43
C ALA A 528 19.90 -18.48 -44.67
N ASN A 529 18.72 -18.18 -44.12
CA ASN A 529 18.50 -16.98 -43.32
C ASN A 529 19.33 -16.99 -42.02
N ALA A 530 19.71 -18.15 -41.50
CA ALA A 530 20.56 -18.21 -40.31
C ALA A 530 22.01 -17.76 -40.57
N ILE A 531 22.43 -17.54 -41.82
CA ILE A 531 23.81 -17.18 -42.17
C ILE A 531 23.89 -16.02 -43.18
N ASP A 532 22.79 -15.30 -43.39
CA ASP A 532 22.72 -14.19 -44.35
C ASP A 532 23.22 -12.84 -43.78
N GLY A 533 23.52 -12.80 -42.47
CA GLY A 533 23.93 -11.60 -41.75
C GLY A 533 22.78 -10.63 -41.41
N ASN A 534 21.54 -10.97 -41.78
CA ASN A 534 20.35 -10.17 -41.50
C ASN A 534 19.65 -10.67 -40.24
N LYS A 535 19.83 -9.96 -39.13
CA LYS A 535 19.21 -10.29 -37.83
C LYS A 535 17.67 -10.30 -37.82
N ASN A 536 17.02 -9.92 -38.91
CA ASN A 536 15.56 -9.88 -39.04
C ASN A 536 14.96 -11.07 -39.81
N THR A 537 15.79 -11.88 -40.47
CA THR A 537 15.36 -13.14 -41.10
C THR A 537 15.61 -14.30 -40.12
N GLU A 538 14.97 -15.45 -40.33
CA GLU A 538 15.16 -16.62 -39.46
C GLU A 538 15.14 -17.95 -40.22
N TRP A 539 15.95 -18.88 -39.73
CA TRP A 539 15.77 -20.31 -39.98
C TRP A 539 14.75 -20.85 -38.99
N TYR A 540 13.66 -21.44 -39.47
CA TYR A 540 12.63 -22.06 -38.64
C TYR A 540 12.35 -23.51 -39.06
N THR A 541 12.17 -24.41 -38.09
CA THR A 541 11.72 -25.80 -38.32
C THR A 541 10.82 -26.29 -37.18
N THR A 542 9.90 -27.22 -37.47
CA THR A 542 9.06 -27.91 -36.48
C THR A 542 9.50 -29.36 -36.24
N THR A 543 10.63 -29.78 -36.82
CA THR A 543 11.20 -31.13 -36.66
C THR A 543 12.40 -31.05 -35.73
N TYR A 544 12.40 -31.84 -34.66
CA TYR A 544 13.48 -31.86 -33.67
C TYR A 544 13.84 -33.31 -33.25
N PRO A 545 15.13 -33.65 -32.95
CA PRO A 545 16.36 -32.87 -33.11
C PRO A 545 16.49 -32.24 -34.49
N ALA A 546 17.10 -31.05 -34.55
CA ALA A 546 17.25 -30.25 -35.76
C ALA A 546 18.73 -30.14 -36.14
N TYR A 547 19.09 -30.15 -37.43
CA TYR A 547 20.47 -29.89 -37.87
C TYR A 547 20.54 -28.92 -39.04
N LEU A 548 21.69 -28.24 -39.12
CA LEU A 548 22.11 -27.37 -40.21
C LEU A 548 23.51 -27.78 -40.64
N ALA A 549 23.67 -28.20 -41.89
CA ALA A 549 24.99 -28.43 -42.47
C ALA A 549 25.38 -27.29 -43.42
N LEU A 550 26.61 -26.86 -43.28
CA LEU A 550 27.22 -25.72 -43.92
C LEU A 550 28.45 -26.15 -44.71
N GLN A 551 28.68 -25.50 -45.83
CA GLN A 551 29.86 -25.68 -46.68
C GLN A 551 30.54 -24.34 -46.92
N ALA A 552 31.86 -24.29 -46.79
CA ALA A 552 32.69 -23.17 -47.21
C ALA A 552 33.33 -23.42 -48.59
N ASP A 553 33.80 -22.36 -49.24
CA ASP A 553 34.50 -22.49 -50.54
C ASP A 553 35.86 -23.21 -50.41
N ALA A 554 36.53 -23.03 -49.27
CA ALA A 554 37.78 -23.67 -48.89
C ALA A 554 37.77 -24.05 -47.40
N GLU A 555 38.73 -24.87 -46.95
CA GLU A 555 38.89 -25.15 -45.51
C GLU A 555 39.04 -23.84 -44.72
N GLN A 556 38.23 -23.68 -43.69
CA GLN A 556 38.27 -22.57 -42.75
C GLN A 556 38.62 -23.08 -41.36
N THR A 557 39.35 -22.28 -40.60
CA THR A 557 39.60 -22.52 -39.18
C THR A 557 38.74 -21.59 -38.36
N PHE A 558 37.99 -22.11 -37.40
CA PHE A 558 37.18 -21.33 -36.48
C PHE A 558 37.37 -21.83 -35.04
N THR A 559 37.25 -20.89 -34.11
CA THR A 559 37.50 -21.07 -32.66
C THR A 559 36.24 -20.87 -31.85
N SER A 560 35.24 -20.18 -32.40
CA SER A 560 33.94 -19.98 -31.78
C SER A 560 32.87 -19.65 -32.83
N PHE A 561 31.62 -19.66 -32.39
CA PHE A 561 30.51 -19.12 -33.17
C PHE A 561 29.48 -18.46 -32.25
N GLU A 562 28.84 -17.42 -32.77
CA GLU A 562 27.75 -16.70 -32.14
C GLU A 562 26.41 -17.19 -32.69
N LEU A 563 25.44 -17.41 -31.82
CA LEU A 563 24.04 -17.63 -32.18
C LEU A 563 23.20 -16.44 -31.71
N TYR A 564 22.27 -16.01 -32.54
CA TYR A 564 21.36 -14.91 -32.25
C TYR A 564 19.90 -15.30 -32.48
N TRP A 565 19.03 -14.91 -31.55
CA TRP A 565 17.58 -15.07 -31.58
C TRP A 565 16.90 -13.72 -31.37
N LYS A 566 15.94 -13.40 -32.22
CA LYS A 566 15.18 -12.16 -32.15
C LYS A 566 13.97 -12.28 -31.22
N LYS A 567 13.07 -13.24 -31.43
CA LYS A 567 11.89 -13.50 -30.58
C LYS A 567 11.45 -14.96 -30.72
N GLN A 568 11.52 -15.75 -29.63
CA GLN A 568 10.80 -17.03 -29.35
C GLN A 568 11.62 -17.94 -28.42
N TYR A 569 11.17 -18.11 -27.16
CA TYR A 569 11.77 -19.02 -26.18
C TYR A 569 11.61 -20.50 -26.55
N ASP A 570 10.40 -20.90 -26.94
CA ASP A 570 10.05 -22.29 -27.26
C ASP A 570 10.86 -22.86 -28.43
N SER A 571 11.51 -21.98 -29.18
CA SER A 571 12.27 -22.28 -30.37
C SER A 571 13.80 -22.31 -30.13
N ARG A 572 14.27 -22.27 -28.88
CA ARG A 572 15.71 -22.29 -28.53
C ARG A 572 16.22 -23.69 -28.19
N ALA A 573 17.50 -23.92 -28.50
CA ALA A 573 18.22 -25.13 -28.11
C ALA A 573 19.00 -24.92 -26.82
N HIS A 574 19.15 -26.00 -26.04
CA HIS A 574 19.97 -26.07 -24.83
C HIS A 574 21.30 -26.78 -25.08
N PHE A 575 21.31 -27.84 -25.89
CA PHE A 575 22.54 -28.56 -26.26
C PHE A 575 22.65 -28.80 -27.76
N MET A 576 23.89 -28.74 -28.26
CA MET A 576 24.22 -29.09 -29.64
C MET A 576 25.47 -29.96 -29.78
N ASP A 577 25.51 -30.71 -30.86
CA ASP A 577 26.68 -31.43 -31.35
C ASP A 577 27.26 -30.71 -32.58
N LEU A 578 28.58 -30.80 -32.75
CA LEU A 578 29.28 -30.39 -33.96
C LEU A 578 29.92 -31.57 -34.66
N PHE A 579 29.70 -31.63 -35.97
CA PHE A 579 30.31 -32.61 -36.85
C PHE A 579 31.07 -31.93 -37.98
N THR A 580 32.19 -32.53 -38.40
CA THR A 580 32.91 -32.11 -39.60
C THR A 580 32.89 -33.19 -40.67
N SER A 581 33.09 -32.81 -41.92
CA SER A 581 33.23 -33.75 -43.04
C SER A 581 34.32 -33.32 -44.03
N THR A 582 34.89 -34.29 -44.75
CA THR A 582 35.83 -34.04 -45.86
C THR A 582 35.13 -34.04 -47.23
N ASP A 583 33.96 -34.67 -47.33
CA ASP A 583 33.21 -34.87 -48.58
C ASP A 583 31.80 -34.24 -48.56
N GLY A 584 31.29 -33.87 -47.38
CA GLY A 584 29.94 -33.36 -47.17
C GLY A 584 28.88 -34.46 -46.98
N GLU A 585 29.28 -35.74 -46.99
CA GLU A 585 28.38 -36.89 -46.89
C GLU A 585 28.67 -37.71 -45.62
N ASN A 586 29.95 -37.93 -45.30
CA ASN A 586 30.39 -38.69 -44.14
C ASN A 586 30.80 -37.73 -43.00
N TRP A 587 30.07 -37.81 -41.88
CA TRP A 587 30.18 -36.84 -40.78
C TRP A 587 30.89 -37.46 -39.57
N THR A 588 31.91 -36.76 -39.06
CA THR A 588 32.66 -37.13 -37.86
C THR A 588 32.30 -36.16 -36.74
N LEU A 589 31.84 -36.68 -35.59
CA LEU A 589 31.58 -35.88 -34.40
C LEU A 589 32.91 -35.30 -33.87
N VAL A 590 32.95 -33.98 -33.69
CA VAL A 590 34.11 -33.27 -33.10
C VAL A 590 33.81 -32.80 -31.69
N TYR A 591 32.58 -32.38 -31.41
CA TYR A 591 32.13 -32.01 -30.07
C TYR A 591 30.72 -32.51 -29.82
N ASP A 592 30.52 -33.07 -28.63
CA ASP A 592 29.24 -33.58 -28.11
C ASP A 592 28.72 -32.61 -27.06
N SER A 593 27.41 -32.33 -27.08
CA SER A 593 26.69 -31.65 -26.00
C SER A 593 27.29 -30.30 -25.57
N LEU A 594 27.66 -29.46 -26.56
CA LEU A 594 28.01 -28.06 -26.31
C LEU A 594 26.79 -27.32 -25.74
N GLU A 595 27.00 -26.66 -24.61
CA GLU A 595 25.96 -25.91 -23.91
C GLU A 595 25.62 -24.60 -24.63
N VAL A 596 24.32 -24.37 -24.82
CA VAL A 596 23.74 -23.17 -25.41
C VAL A 596 22.83 -22.53 -24.37
N ARG A 597 23.32 -21.49 -23.68
CA ARG A 597 22.54 -20.77 -22.67
C ARG A 597 21.36 -20.03 -23.31
N CYS A 598 20.25 -19.92 -22.57
CA CYS A 598 18.99 -19.34 -23.05
C CYS A 598 19.03 -17.79 -23.16
N LEU A 599 20.01 -17.24 -23.88
CA LEU A 599 20.19 -15.81 -24.11
C LEU A 599 19.81 -15.45 -25.56
N ASP A 600 19.41 -14.20 -25.80
CA ASP A 600 19.11 -13.71 -27.15
C ASP A 600 20.35 -13.74 -28.05
N ARG A 601 21.53 -13.66 -27.44
CA ARG A 601 22.83 -13.76 -28.11
C ARG A 601 23.78 -14.56 -27.23
N ILE A 602 24.41 -15.57 -27.80
CA ILE A 602 25.37 -16.43 -27.09
C ILE A 602 26.56 -16.72 -28.00
N GLU A 603 27.77 -16.48 -27.49
CA GLU A 603 28.99 -16.98 -28.11
C GLU A 603 29.32 -18.35 -27.52
N VAL A 604 29.42 -19.36 -28.38
CA VAL A 604 29.87 -20.71 -28.03
C VAL A 604 31.34 -20.82 -28.42
N THR A 605 32.22 -20.84 -27.42
CA THR A 605 33.67 -21.03 -27.61
C THR A 605 33.98 -22.51 -27.67
N LEU A 606 34.81 -22.91 -28.64
CA LEU A 606 35.21 -24.31 -28.81
C LEU A 606 36.42 -24.63 -27.92
N PRO A 607 36.47 -25.84 -27.32
CA PRO A 607 37.62 -26.28 -26.55
C PRO A 607 38.95 -26.26 -27.33
N GLN A 608 38.90 -26.53 -28.64
CA GLN A 608 40.01 -26.45 -29.58
C GLN A 608 39.53 -25.93 -30.95
N PRO A 609 40.39 -25.23 -31.72
CA PRO A 609 40.03 -24.77 -33.06
C PRO A 609 39.59 -25.93 -33.98
N VAL A 610 38.54 -25.70 -34.76
CA VAL A 610 38.06 -26.64 -35.78
C VAL A 610 38.46 -26.12 -37.15
N LYS A 611 39.16 -26.96 -37.91
CA LYS A 611 39.49 -26.70 -39.31
C LYS A 611 38.68 -27.62 -40.20
N THR A 612 37.80 -27.06 -41.04
CA THR A 612 37.01 -27.86 -41.98
C THR A 612 36.46 -27.02 -43.14
N LYS A 613 36.07 -27.73 -44.21
CA LYS A 613 35.26 -27.19 -45.31
C LYS A 613 33.76 -27.46 -45.10
N TYR A 614 33.40 -28.51 -44.36
CA TYR A 614 32.02 -28.95 -44.16
C TYR A 614 31.73 -29.11 -42.67
N LEU A 615 30.72 -28.42 -42.19
CA LEU A 615 30.33 -28.39 -40.78
C LEU A 615 28.85 -28.75 -40.65
N ARG A 616 28.46 -29.56 -39.66
CA ARG A 616 27.06 -29.78 -39.30
C ARG A 616 26.87 -29.48 -37.83
N MET A 617 25.93 -28.59 -37.56
CA MET A 617 25.47 -28.22 -36.21
C MET A 617 24.16 -28.95 -35.96
N LYS A 618 24.11 -29.81 -34.94
CA LYS A 618 22.93 -30.61 -34.60
C LYS A 618 22.44 -30.24 -33.20
N PHE A 619 21.26 -29.68 -33.12
CA PHE A 619 20.59 -29.28 -31.90
C PHE A 619 19.69 -30.43 -31.43
N HIS A 620 19.93 -30.96 -30.23
CA HIS A 620 19.30 -32.21 -29.78
C HIS A 620 18.63 -32.14 -28.40
N HIS A 621 18.71 -31.01 -27.69
CA HIS A 621 18.01 -30.79 -26.42
C HIS A 621 17.46 -29.36 -26.33
N LYS A 622 16.31 -29.17 -25.68
CA LYS A 622 15.65 -27.86 -25.52
C LYS A 622 15.35 -27.54 -24.06
N TYR A 623 15.07 -26.27 -23.83
CA TYR A 623 14.50 -25.77 -22.57
C TYR A 623 13.00 -26.09 -22.41
N THR A 624 12.30 -26.42 -23.49
CA THR A 624 10.86 -26.71 -23.49
C THR A 624 10.52 -28.02 -24.19
N SER A 625 9.27 -28.45 -24.03
CA SER A 625 8.70 -29.59 -24.76
C SER A 625 8.34 -29.28 -26.23
N SER A 626 8.54 -28.04 -26.69
CA SER A 626 8.24 -27.65 -28.08
C SER A 626 9.09 -28.42 -29.08
N GLN A 627 8.56 -28.64 -30.28
CA GLN A 627 9.28 -29.22 -31.41
C GLN A 627 9.85 -28.16 -32.37
N SER A 628 9.59 -26.86 -32.15
CA SER A 628 10.12 -25.78 -33.01
C SER A 628 11.59 -25.41 -32.72
N LEU A 629 12.41 -25.14 -33.73
CA LEU A 629 13.71 -24.46 -33.59
C LEU A 629 13.69 -23.24 -34.50
N SER A 630 14.11 -22.09 -33.98
CA SER A 630 14.36 -20.86 -34.74
C SER A 630 15.80 -20.41 -34.50
N ILE A 631 16.50 -19.86 -35.50
CA ILE A 631 17.76 -19.14 -35.34
C ILE A 631 17.79 -17.98 -36.33
N ASN A 632 18.04 -16.76 -35.85
CA ASN A 632 18.06 -15.57 -36.70
C ASN A 632 19.42 -15.34 -37.36
N ASN A 633 20.52 -15.60 -36.67
CA ASN A 633 21.86 -15.43 -37.26
C ASN A 633 22.91 -16.30 -36.56
N ILE A 634 23.87 -16.81 -37.32
CA ILE A 634 25.03 -17.58 -36.89
C ILE A 634 26.27 -16.90 -37.45
N THR A 635 27.20 -16.50 -36.57
CA THR A 635 28.45 -15.85 -36.98
C THR A 635 29.65 -16.68 -36.53
N MET A 636 30.50 -17.11 -37.46
CA MET A 636 31.71 -17.89 -37.13
C MET A 636 32.95 -17.01 -37.01
N ARG A 637 33.79 -17.30 -36.01
CA ARG A 637 35.00 -16.52 -35.71
C ARG A 637 36.26 -17.39 -35.79
N GLY A 638 37.29 -16.85 -36.44
CA GLY A 638 38.59 -17.48 -36.68
C GLY A 638 39.65 -17.05 -35.67
N GLU A 639 40.91 -16.99 -36.11
CA GLU A 639 42.03 -16.50 -35.31
C GLU A 639 41.91 -15.00 -35.00
N PHE A 640 42.48 -14.58 -33.87
CA PHE A 640 42.52 -13.18 -33.46
C PHE A 640 43.52 -12.36 -34.28
N GLU A 641 43.14 -11.13 -34.63
CA GLU A 641 44.00 -10.16 -35.30
C GLU A 641 44.79 -9.35 -34.26
N LEU A 642 46.12 -9.55 -34.22
CA LEU A 642 47.01 -8.96 -33.22
C LEU A 642 46.92 -7.43 -33.12
N ASP A 643 46.84 -6.72 -34.25
CA ASP A 643 46.76 -5.25 -34.27
C ASP A 643 45.50 -4.74 -33.55
N LYS A 644 44.37 -5.44 -33.72
CA LYS A 644 43.11 -5.09 -33.04
C LYS A 644 43.20 -5.35 -31.54
N LEU A 645 43.81 -6.47 -31.14
CA LEU A 645 44.04 -6.78 -29.73
C LEU A 645 44.99 -5.77 -29.07
N ASN A 646 46.06 -5.36 -29.76
CA ASN A 646 47.00 -4.35 -29.24
C ASN A 646 46.32 -2.99 -29.01
N LEU A 647 45.43 -2.58 -29.92
CA LEU A 647 44.63 -1.36 -29.73
C LEU A 647 43.68 -1.48 -28.54
N LEU A 648 43.02 -2.64 -28.38
CA LEU A 648 42.13 -2.91 -27.25
C LEU A 648 42.90 -2.92 -25.92
N ALA A 649 44.06 -3.59 -25.87
CA ALA A 649 44.89 -3.65 -24.67
C ALA A 649 45.41 -2.27 -24.27
N LYS A 650 45.86 -1.46 -25.25
CA LYS A 650 46.25 -0.08 -25.01
C LYS A 650 45.13 0.76 -24.41
N ASP A 651 43.94 0.68 -25.01
CA ASP A 651 42.75 1.40 -24.54
C ASP A 651 42.41 1.06 -23.08
N LEU A 652 42.43 -0.23 -22.71
CA LEU A 652 42.18 -0.65 -21.33
C LEU A 652 43.26 -0.15 -20.35
N LEU A 653 44.54 -0.19 -20.73
CA LEU A 653 45.65 0.22 -19.87
C LEU A 653 45.75 1.75 -19.70
N ASP A 654 45.48 2.52 -20.75
CA ASP A 654 45.50 3.99 -20.72
C ASP A 654 44.37 4.53 -19.81
N ASN A 655 43.22 3.84 -19.77
CA ASN A 655 42.05 4.23 -18.99
C ASN A 655 41.93 3.50 -17.63
N ALA A 656 42.92 2.68 -17.24
CA ALA A 656 42.89 1.93 -15.99
C ALA A 656 42.58 2.83 -14.77
N GLY A 657 41.84 2.37 -13.77
CA GLY A 657 41.53 3.12 -12.54
C GLY A 657 40.65 4.37 -12.73
N THR A 658 40.13 4.62 -13.93
CA THR A 658 39.23 5.75 -14.22
C THR A 658 37.76 5.31 -14.27
N ILE A 659 36.84 6.29 -14.31
CA ILE A 659 35.39 6.07 -14.39
C ILE A 659 35.04 5.14 -15.56
N ASN A 660 34.20 4.13 -15.31
CA ASN A 660 33.72 3.14 -16.27
C ASN A 660 34.85 2.33 -16.96
N ASN A 661 35.95 2.07 -16.24
CA ASN A 661 37.07 1.24 -16.71
C ASN A 661 37.54 0.26 -15.63
N TYR A 662 38.42 -0.67 -15.99
CA TYR A 662 38.97 -1.62 -15.02
C TYR A 662 39.90 -0.93 -14.02
N PRO A 663 39.91 -1.37 -12.75
CA PRO A 663 40.93 -0.99 -11.78
C PRO A 663 42.35 -1.33 -12.24
N GLU A 664 43.32 -0.61 -11.69
CA GLU A 664 44.71 -0.71 -12.13
C GLU A 664 45.32 -2.07 -11.75
N ASN A 665 44.91 -2.63 -10.61
CA ASN A 665 45.38 -3.92 -10.13
C ASN A 665 44.91 -5.11 -10.98
N ASP A 666 43.71 -5.06 -11.57
CA ASP A 666 43.19 -6.19 -12.35
C ASP A 666 43.87 -6.30 -13.74
N LEU A 667 44.53 -5.22 -14.18
CA LEU A 667 45.23 -5.13 -15.47
C LEU A 667 46.74 -5.37 -15.39
N GLN A 668 47.31 -5.72 -14.23
CA GLN A 668 48.76 -5.90 -14.09
C GLN A 668 49.33 -6.95 -15.05
N GLU A 669 48.64 -8.08 -15.19
CA GLU A 669 49.03 -9.14 -16.12
C GLU A 669 48.93 -8.73 -17.59
N LEU A 670 47.86 -7.99 -17.94
CA LEU A 670 47.70 -7.40 -19.26
C LEU A 670 48.88 -6.46 -19.58
N ARG A 671 49.29 -5.64 -18.62
CA ARG A 671 50.43 -4.72 -18.78
C ARG A 671 51.72 -5.48 -19.09
N MET A 672 51.96 -6.59 -18.39
CA MET A 672 53.14 -7.44 -18.63
C MET A 672 53.13 -8.08 -20.02
N VAL A 673 51.99 -8.64 -20.46
CA VAL A 673 51.88 -9.35 -21.75
C VAL A 673 51.81 -8.39 -22.94
N TYR A 674 51.13 -7.25 -22.78
CA TYR A 674 51.08 -6.19 -23.80
C TYR A 674 52.46 -5.59 -24.07
N ALA A 675 53.31 -5.46 -23.03
CA ALA A 675 54.68 -5.00 -23.11
C ALA A 675 54.84 -3.68 -23.91
N ASP A 676 53.99 -2.69 -23.60
CA ASP A 676 53.92 -1.39 -24.28
C ASP A 676 53.77 -1.48 -25.81
N GLY A 677 53.03 -2.48 -26.28
CA GLY A 677 52.80 -2.76 -27.70
C GLY A 677 53.83 -3.69 -28.34
N GLY A 678 54.76 -4.23 -27.55
CA GLY A 678 55.78 -5.20 -27.99
C GLY A 678 55.28 -6.65 -28.11
N CYS A 679 54.02 -6.94 -27.77
CA CYS A 679 53.46 -8.28 -27.86
C CYS A 679 53.39 -8.78 -29.32
N THR A 680 53.93 -9.98 -29.60
CA THR A 680 53.91 -10.61 -30.92
C THR A 680 52.99 -11.83 -31.01
N ASP A 681 52.35 -12.23 -29.90
CA ASP A 681 51.52 -13.43 -29.81
C ASP A 681 50.05 -13.04 -29.58
N ALA A 682 49.26 -13.14 -30.65
CA ALA A 682 47.84 -12.80 -30.61
C ALA A 682 47.05 -13.69 -29.65
N GLN A 683 47.42 -14.96 -29.52
CA GLN A 683 46.71 -15.90 -28.67
C GLN A 683 47.02 -15.64 -27.20
N ALA A 684 48.28 -15.38 -26.86
CA ALA A 684 48.66 -15.01 -25.49
C ALA A 684 47.97 -13.71 -25.04
N LEU A 685 47.93 -12.69 -25.90
CA LEU A 685 47.25 -11.43 -25.60
C LEU A 685 45.74 -11.60 -25.48
N ALA A 686 45.11 -12.38 -26.37
CA ALA A 686 43.69 -12.72 -26.28
C ALA A 686 43.34 -13.47 -24.99
N THR A 687 44.17 -14.44 -24.58
CA THR A 687 43.97 -15.20 -23.34
C THR A 687 44.00 -14.27 -22.12
N VAL A 688 44.98 -13.38 -22.01
CA VAL A 688 45.02 -12.45 -20.87
C VAL A 688 43.86 -11.45 -20.91
N LEU A 689 43.44 -10.98 -22.08
CA LEU A 689 42.24 -10.14 -22.20
C LEU A 689 40.96 -10.89 -21.78
N GLN A 690 40.84 -12.16 -22.13
CA GLN A 690 39.74 -13.03 -21.69
C GLN A 690 39.80 -13.30 -20.18
N ASP A 691 40.99 -13.36 -19.59
CA ASP A 691 41.13 -13.47 -18.14
C ASP A 691 40.77 -12.15 -17.45
N VAL A 692 41.12 -11.01 -18.03
CA VAL A 692 40.65 -9.69 -17.59
C VAL A 692 39.14 -9.58 -17.67
N SER A 693 38.49 -10.09 -18.72
CA SER A 693 37.02 -10.05 -18.80
C SER A 693 36.36 -10.86 -17.69
N ARG A 694 37.02 -11.91 -17.18
CA ARG A 694 36.56 -12.75 -16.06
C ARG A 694 36.89 -12.15 -14.68
N LYS A 695 37.77 -11.15 -14.59
CA LYS A 695 38.07 -10.42 -13.35
C LYS A 695 36.93 -9.45 -13.00
N PRO A 696 36.84 -8.98 -11.75
CA PRO A 696 35.76 -8.09 -11.32
C PRO A 696 35.56 -6.88 -12.24
N SER A 697 34.30 -6.42 -12.27
CA SER A 697 33.72 -5.39 -13.16
C SER A 697 34.48 -4.06 -13.21
N PHE A 698 34.09 -3.24 -14.17
CA PHE A 698 34.53 -1.85 -14.27
C PHE A 698 34.22 -1.09 -12.97
N LEU A 699 34.97 -0.01 -12.74
CA LEU A 699 34.64 1.04 -11.78
C LEU A 699 33.41 1.81 -12.29
N ARG A 700 32.25 1.15 -12.22
CA ARG A 700 30.96 1.67 -12.65
C ARG A 700 30.54 2.79 -11.72
N THR A 701 29.95 3.83 -12.32
CA THR A 701 29.49 4.98 -11.54
C THR A 701 28.09 5.44 -11.90
N TYR A 702 27.51 6.14 -10.93
CA TYR A 702 26.38 7.03 -11.14
C TYR A 702 26.81 8.44 -10.76
N LEU A 703 26.61 9.40 -11.66
CA LEU A 703 26.75 10.81 -11.29
C LEU A 703 25.55 11.18 -10.43
N VAL A 704 25.78 11.36 -9.13
CA VAL A 704 24.76 11.79 -8.20
C VAL A 704 24.35 13.22 -8.57
N THR A 705 23.04 13.46 -8.64
CA THR A 705 22.47 14.79 -8.93
C THR A 705 21.44 15.24 -7.88
N SER A 706 21.05 14.33 -6.99
CA SER A 706 20.15 14.58 -5.86
C SER A 706 20.80 14.05 -4.58
N ARG A 707 20.72 14.80 -3.50
CA ARG A 707 21.19 14.39 -2.16
C ARG A 707 20.47 13.16 -1.62
N MET A 708 19.24 12.88 -2.09
CA MET A 708 18.46 11.70 -1.69
C MET A 708 19.08 10.39 -2.20
N ASN A 709 20.00 10.46 -3.16
CA ASN A 709 20.68 9.31 -3.73
C ASN A 709 22.07 9.08 -3.11
N LEU A 710 22.41 9.79 -2.03
CA LEU A 710 23.65 9.60 -1.26
C LEU A 710 23.41 8.52 -0.21
N ALA A 711 23.71 7.28 -0.56
CA ALA A 711 23.57 6.13 0.31
C ALA A 711 24.76 5.95 1.25
N GLN A 712 24.49 5.71 2.54
CA GLN A 712 25.55 5.62 3.56
C GLN A 712 26.53 4.45 3.35
N GLU A 713 26.09 3.36 2.74
CA GLU A 713 26.95 2.19 2.47
C GLU A 713 27.81 2.38 1.22
N HIS A 714 27.52 3.37 0.40
CA HIS A 714 28.23 3.58 -0.85
C HIS A 714 29.49 4.43 -0.64
N ALA A 715 30.47 4.19 -1.50
CA ALA A 715 31.65 5.02 -1.63
C ALA A 715 31.42 6.08 -2.71
N TYR A 716 31.97 7.27 -2.50
CA TYR A 716 31.83 8.41 -3.39
C TYR A 716 33.19 8.98 -3.75
N TYR A 717 33.39 9.17 -5.05
CA TYR A 717 34.56 9.81 -5.62
C TYR A 717 34.24 11.27 -5.94
N LEU A 718 34.90 12.20 -5.22
CA LEU A 718 34.58 13.62 -5.21
C LEU A 718 35.56 14.40 -6.09
N GLN A 719 35.22 14.55 -7.37
CA GLN A 719 36.09 15.18 -8.36
C GLN A 719 35.73 16.65 -8.58
N ASN A 720 36.68 17.57 -8.46
CA ASN A 720 36.44 18.97 -8.82
C ASN A 720 36.13 19.12 -10.31
N MET A 721 35.13 19.96 -10.63
CA MET A 721 34.62 20.12 -11.99
C MET A 721 35.55 20.86 -12.97
N ASN A 722 36.56 21.59 -12.46
CA ASN A 722 37.43 22.48 -13.23
C ASN A 722 38.91 22.09 -13.15
N GLY A 723 39.20 20.82 -12.83
CA GLY A 723 40.58 20.30 -12.84
C GLY A 723 41.41 20.60 -11.59
N TYR A 724 40.81 21.10 -10.51
CA TYR A 724 41.54 21.35 -9.25
C TYR A 724 41.85 20.07 -8.45
N GLY A 725 41.53 18.89 -9.00
CA GLY A 725 41.82 17.58 -8.42
C GLY A 725 40.61 16.91 -7.78
N THR A 726 40.84 15.75 -7.17
CA THR A 726 39.88 14.96 -6.41
C THR A 726 40.13 15.20 -4.93
N LEU A 727 39.06 15.43 -4.15
CA LEU A 727 39.17 15.50 -2.70
C LEU A 727 39.53 14.10 -2.17
N SER A 728 40.71 13.95 -1.59
CA SER A 728 41.24 12.65 -1.15
C SER A 728 42.09 12.81 0.11
N ALA A 729 42.59 11.69 0.63
CA ALA A 729 43.51 11.66 1.76
C ALA A 729 44.84 10.99 1.39
N THR A 730 45.87 11.19 2.20
CA THR A 730 47.11 10.40 2.18
C THR A 730 47.05 9.27 3.21
N ALA A 731 47.98 8.32 3.12
CA ALA A 731 48.14 7.26 4.11
C ALA A 731 48.41 7.77 5.54
N ASP A 732 48.98 8.98 5.66
CA ASP A 732 49.24 9.65 6.94
C ASP A 732 48.00 10.40 7.49
N GLY A 733 46.86 10.35 6.79
CA GLY A 733 45.63 11.00 7.20
C GLY A 733 45.60 12.52 6.98
N ILE A 734 46.21 12.99 5.89
CA ILE A 734 46.21 14.42 5.49
C ILE A 734 45.37 14.60 4.22
N LEU A 735 44.52 15.63 4.18
CA LEU A 735 43.77 15.99 2.97
C LEU A 735 44.69 16.34 1.79
N THR A 736 44.29 15.91 0.59
CA THR A 736 45.01 16.18 -0.66
C THR A 736 44.05 16.41 -1.84
N ALA A 737 44.59 16.92 -2.95
CA ALA A 737 43.87 17.23 -4.19
C ALA A 737 44.41 16.36 -5.36
N SER A 738 44.36 15.04 -5.23
CA SER A 738 44.99 14.12 -6.20
C SER A 738 44.42 14.28 -7.61
N GLY A 739 45.25 14.10 -8.64
CA GLY A 739 44.84 14.17 -10.05
C GLY A 739 44.57 15.59 -10.56
N ALA A 740 45.14 16.62 -9.92
CA ALA A 740 44.97 18.00 -10.35
C ALA A 740 45.60 18.26 -11.74
N THR A 741 44.84 18.93 -12.60
CA THR A 741 45.25 19.38 -13.94
C THR A 741 45.20 20.89 -14.11
N ALA A 742 44.76 21.63 -13.09
CA ALA A 742 44.75 23.08 -13.07
C ALA A 742 46.17 23.66 -13.26
N ASP A 743 46.26 24.77 -13.98
CA ASP A 743 47.52 25.46 -14.24
C ASP A 743 48.25 25.81 -12.93
N GLY A 744 49.52 25.43 -12.82
CA GLY A 744 50.34 25.69 -11.64
C GLY A 744 50.17 24.69 -10.49
N ALA A 745 49.41 23.60 -10.68
CA ALA A 745 49.31 22.53 -9.68
C ALA A 745 50.70 22.00 -9.28
N LEU A 746 50.93 21.86 -7.97
CA LEU A 746 52.16 21.30 -7.44
C LEU A 746 52.29 19.82 -7.82
N ALA A 747 53.51 19.38 -8.14
CA ALA A 747 53.78 18.01 -8.63
C ALA A 747 53.28 16.89 -7.68
N LYS A 748 53.15 17.18 -6.38
CA LYS A 748 52.60 16.25 -5.38
C LYS A 748 51.11 15.95 -5.57
N TYR A 749 50.38 16.79 -6.30
CA TYR A 749 48.94 16.65 -6.58
C TYR A 749 48.63 16.20 -8.00
N THR A 750 49.59 16.26 -8.93
CA THR A 750 49.35 15.88 -10.35
C THR A 750 49.36 14.38 -10.58
N GLY A 751 49.66 13.57 -9.56
CA GLY A 751 49.58 12.11 -9.62
C GLY A 751 48.14 11.66 -9.85
N LYS A 752 47.96 10.62 -10.68
CA LYS A 752 46.64 10.06 -11.01
C LYS A 752 45.87 9.69 -9.74
N ALA A 753 44.65 10.19 -9.62
CA ALA A 753 43.70 9.79 -8.59
C ALA A 753 42.92 8.56 -9.09
N ALA A 754 43.28 7.39 -8.58
CA ALA A 754 42.64 6.13 -8.96
C ALA A 754 41.33 5.96 -8.20
N MET A 755 40.24 5.66 -8.91
CA MET A 755 38.92 5.51 -8.30
C MET A 755 38.81 4.22 -7.46
N ASP A 756 39.66 3.23 -7.69
CA ASP A 756 39.81 2.04 -6.85
C ASP A 756 40.68 2.24 -5.60
N ASP A 757 41.28 3.42 -5.42
CA ASP A 757 42.01 3.75 -4.20
C ASP A 757 41.05 4.20 -3.08
N SER A 758 41.02 3.44 -1.98
CA SER A 758 40.21 3.76 -0.79
C SER A 758 40.48 5.17 -0.23
N TYR A 759 41.68 5.73 -0.38
CA TYR A 759 41.98 7.09 0.08
C TYR A 759 41.33 8.19 -0.78
N CYS A 760 40.93 7.86 -2.02
CA CYS A 760 40.21 8.76 -2.91
C CYS A 760 38.68 8.65 -2.80
N ASN A 761 38.17 7.82 -1.88
CA ASN A 761 36.75 7.53 -1.76
C ASN A 761 36.21 7.86 -0.37
N TRP A 762 34.97 8.33 -0.36
CA TRP A 762 34.29 8.85 0.83
C TRP A 762 32.96 8.16 1.04
N GLN A 763 32.59 7.86 2.27
CA GLN A 763 31.19 7.60 2.60
C GLN A 763 30.52 8.90 3.03
N VAL A 764 29.22 9.00 2.75
CA VAL A 764 28.38 10.12 3.19
C VAL A 764 27.39 9.59 4.22
N MET A 765 27.53 9.96 5.49
CA MET A 765 26.56 9.60 6.52
C MET A 765 25.45 10.64 6.58
N HIS A 766 24.22 10.18 6.75
CA HIS A 766 23.04 11.00 6.96
C HIS A 766 22.10 10.31 7.94
N ASN A 767 21.73 11.00 9.02
CA ASN A 767 20.70 10.55 9.93
C ASN A 767 19.38 11.22 9.55
N GLU A 768 18.42 10.47 9.05
CA GLU A 768 17.06 11.01 8.86
C GLU A 768 16.38 11.21 10.22
N PRO A 769 15.60 12.28 10.42
CA PRO A 769 15.19 13.31 9.45
C PRO A 769 16.09 14.57 9.45
N TYR A 770 17.28 14.50 10.04
CA TYR A 770 18.16 15.65 10.24
C TYR A 770 18.73 16.16 8.91
N THR A 771 19.25 17.38 8.89
CA THR A 771 19.68 18.04 7.63
C THR A 771 21.18 17.96 7.37
N ALA A 772 21.96 17.63 8.41
CA ALA A 772 23.40 17.52 8.31
C ALA A 772 23.84 16.23 7.61
N TYR A 773 25.03 16.32 7.01
CA TYR A 773 25.74 15.21 6.41
C TYR A 773 27.15 15.14 6.98
N TYR A 774 27.77 13.97 6.90
CA TYR A 774 29.12 13.75 7.38
C TYR A 774 29.92 13.01 6.31
N LEU A 775 31.12 13.50 6.01
CA LEU A 775 32.01 12.86 5.04
C LEU A 775 33.07 12.04 5.77
N TYR A 776 33.14 10.74 5.50
CA TYR A 776 34.11 9.84 6.09
C TYR A 776 35.02 9.26 5.02
N ASN A 777 36.34 9.48 5.13
CA ASN A 777 37.29 8.95 4.16
C ASN A 777 37.56 7.46 4.45
N ILE A 778 37.36 6.59 3.45
CA ILE A 778 37.42 5.13 3.63
C ILE A 778 38.85 4.67 3.92
N GLY A 779 39.84 5.19 3.19
CA GLY A 779 41.24 4.80 3.35
C GLY A 779 41.87 5.32 4.64
N ALA A 780 41.67 6.60 4.94
CA ALA A 780 42.21 7.23 6.14
C ALA A 780 41.46 6.87 7.43
N LYS A 781 40.23 6.36 7.31
CA LYS A 781 39.33 6.01 8.42
C LYS A 781 39.04 7.18 9.37
N LYS A 782 38.78 8.35 8.79
CA LYS A 782 38.56 9.60 9.51
C LYS A 782 37.47 10.43 8.83
N PHE A 783 36.76 11.23 9.62
CA PHE A 783 35.81 12.21 9.13
C PHE A 783 36.51 13.46 8.60
N LEU A 784 35.91 14.10 7.60
CA LEU A 784 36.23 15.46 7.22
C LEU A 784 35.90 16.38 8.40
N ASN A 785 36.92 17.11 8.86
CA ASN A 785 36.76 18.09 9.91
C ASN A 785 37.67 19.28 9.61
N THR A 786 37.09 20.36 9.10
CA THR A 786 37.80 21.56 8.65
C THR A 786 38.34 22.40 9.80
N THR A 787 38.01 22.06 11.05
CA THR A 787 38.47 22.80 12.24
C THR A 787 39.81 22.31 12.79
N VAL A 788 40.31 21.17 12.30
CA VAL A 788 41.58 20.58 12.74
C VAL A 788 42.68 20.70 11.68
N ASP A 789 43.94 20.74 12.11
CA ASP A 789 45.09 20.74 11.22
C ASP A 789 45.11 19.48 10.34
N GLY A 790 45.22 19.65 9.01
CA GLY A 790 45.17 18.55 8.04
C GLY A 790 43.77 18.15 7.59
N GLY A 791 42.72 18.67 8.25
CA GLY A 791 41.32 18.59 7.81
C GLY A 791 40.62 17.24 8.02
N LEU A 792 41.21 16.30 8.76
CA LEU A 792 40.63 14.98 9.06
C LEU A 792 40.72 14.67 10.57
N SER A 793 39.63 14.16 11.16
CA SER A 793 39.55 13.82 12.59
C SER A 793 38.75 12.53 12.83
N ASP A 794 38.91 11.93 14.01
CA ASP A 794 37.99 10.89 14.50
C ASP A 794 36.64 11.52 14.92
N ASP A 795 36.66 12.81 15.29
CA ASP A 795 35.45 13.57 15.63
C ASP A 795 34.75 14.10 14.36
N PRO A 796 33.49 13.67 14.10
CA PRO A 796 32.75 14.12 12.93
C PRO A 796 32.37 15.59 13.02
N GLN A 797 32.46 16.29 11.88
CA GLN A 797 31.92 17.65 11.74
C GLN A 797 30.64 17.62 10.90
N PRO A 798 29.54 18.24 11.35
CA PRO A 798 28.31 18.34 10.55
C PRO A 798 28.53 19.28 9.36
N LEU A 799 28.10 18.83 8.18
CA LEU A 799 28.25 19.54 6.92
C LEU A 799 26.91 19.70 6.22
N MET A 800 26.71 20.89 5.64
CA MET A 800 25.69 21.15 4.65
C MET A 800 26.16 20.65 3.27
N VAL A 801 25.36 19.77 2.65
CA VAL A 801 25.56 19.29 1.27
C VAL A 801 24.47 19.88 0.36
N ARG A 802 24.87 20.62 -0.67
CA ARG A 802 23.92 21.34 -1.54
C ARG A 802 24.21 21.09 -3.02
N PRO A 803 23.20 20.72 -3.82
CA PRO A 803 23.36 20.63 -5.27
C PRO A 803 23.49 22.02 -5.88
N TRP A 804 24.36 22.16 -6.88
CA TRP A 804 24.55 23.38 -7.67
C TRP A 804 24.90 23.04 -9.12
N GLY A 805 23.98 23.33 -10.05
CA GLY A 805 24.14 22.92 -11.44
C GLY A 805 24.17 21.40 -11.58
N LYS A 806 25.29 20.83 -12.04
CA LYS A 806 25.51 19.38 -12.19
C LYS A 806 26.37 18.75 -11.08
N GLY A 807 26.76 19.52 -10.08
CA GLY A 807 27.64 19.08 -8.99
C GLY A 807 27.11 19.48 -7.62
N PHE A 808 27.96 19.34 -6.61
CA PHE A 808 27.70 19.66 -5.22
C PHE A 808 28.78 20.59 -4.67
N TYR A 809 28.39 21.39 -3.68
CA TYR A 809 29.32 22.06 -2.78
C TYR A 809 29.06 21.64 -1.34
N PHE A 810 30.09 21.76 -0.52
CA PHE A 810 30.11 21.37 0.89
C PHE A 810 30.47 22.58 1.75
N ALA A 811 29.84 22.71 2.92
CA ALA A 811 30.14 23.77 3.88
C ALA A 811 29.86 23.25 5.31
N PRO A 812 30.54 23.73 6.36
CA PRO A 812 30.13 23.44 7.73
C PRO A 812 28.68 23.86 8.00
N GLU A 813 27.92 23.02 8.71
CA GLU A 813 26.53 23.28 9.06
C GLU A 813 26.41 24.62 9.83
N GLY A 814 25.49 25.50 9.41
CA GLY A 814 25.27 26.81 10.04
C GLY A 814 26.29 27.93 9.69
N ALA A 815 27.36 27.64 8.94
CA ALA A 815 28.37 28.63 8.56
C ALA A 815 28.08 29.29 7.21
N ILE A 816 27.37 30.43 7.22
CA ILE A 816 27.04 31.18 6.00
C ILE A 816 28.33 31.78 5.39
N GLY A 817 28.69 31.32 4.19
CA GLY A 817 29.84 31.84 3.44
C GLY A 817 31.16 31.13 3.73
N ASP A 818 31.10 29.91 4.26
CA ASP A 818 32.28 29.06 4.50
C ASP A 818 32.24 27.78 3.64
N ILE A 819 32.59 27.89 2.36
CA ILE A 819 32.42 26.81 1.39
C ILE A 819 33.77 26.10 1.15
N ILE A 820 33.76 24.78 1.24
CA ILE A 820 34.95 23.95 1.06
C ILE A 820 35.37 23.91 -0.42
N GLY A 821 36.64 24.23 -0.70
CA GLY A 821 37.23 24.16 -2.04
C GLY A 821 38.65 23.58 -2.06
N LEU A 822 39.16 23.30 -3.26
CA LEU A 822 40.53 22.80 -3.49
C LEU A 822 41.43 23.84 -4.19
N ASP A 823 42.65 24.01 -3.68
CA ASP A 823 43.73 24.78 -4.31
C ASP A 823 45.02 23.95 -4.40
N PRO A 824 45.26 23.25 -5.52
CA PRO A 824 46.45 22.43 -5.71
C PRO A 824 47.71 23.28 -5.96
N THR A 825 47.66 24.61 -5.91
CA THR A 825 48.84 25.48 -5.99
C THR A 825 49.45 25.77 -4.61
N ALA A 826 48.75 25.41 -3.53
CA ALA A 826 49.14 25.63 -2.14
C ALA A 826 49.61 24.35 -1.44
N ASP A 827 50.40 24.50 -0.38
CA ASP A 827 50.91 23.35 0.38
C ASP A 827 49.84 22.57 1.13
N SER A 828 48.81 23.26 1.63
CA SER A 828 47.55 22.67 2.09
C SER A 828 46.51 22.93 1.00
N PRO A 829 45.89 21.89 0.42
CA PRO A 829 45.00 22.08 -0.71
C PRO A 829 43.57 22.45 -0.29
N LEU A 830 43.21 22.37 1.00
CA LEU A 830 41.89 22.77 1.48
C LEU A 830 41.79 24.31 1.55
N THR A 831 40.72 24.86 0.98
CA THR A 831 40.42 26.29 1.00
C THR A 831 38.98 26.55 1.44
N HIS A 832 38.74 27.76 1.94
CA HIS A 832 37.44 28.23 2.42
C HIS A 832 36.99 29.43 1.57
N GLU A 833 35.96 29.20 0.77
CA GLU A 833 35.47 30.12 -0.25
C GLU A 833 34.20 30.83 0.24
N THR A 834 34.11 32.13 -0.03
CA THR A 834 32.94 32.93 0.38
C THR A 834 31.70 32.71 -0.48
N LYS A 835 31.87 32.12 -1.68
CA LYS A 835 30.83 31.84 -2.67
C LYS A 835 31.24 30.62 -3.49
N VAL A 836 30.26 29.89 -4.03
CA VAL A 836 30.49 28.78 -4.95
C VAL A 836 31.28 29.27 -6.17
N ASN A 837 32.42 28.64 -6.45
CA ASN A 837 33.31 28.97 -7.57
C ASN A 837 34.00 27.71 -8.13
N ASP A 838 34.97 27.90 -9.03
CA ASP A 838 35.60 26.79 -9.75
C ASP A 838 36.35 25.80 -8.84
N ARG A 839 36.79 26.23 -7.66
CA ARG A 839 37.51 25.42 -6.65
C ARG A 839 36.58 24.59 -5.77
N SER A 840 35.33 25.03 -5.61
CA SER A 840 34.42 24.52 -4.59
C SER A 840 33.27 23.65 -5.13
N LEU A 841 33.31 23.30 -6.42
CA LEU A 841 32.24 22.56 -7.08
C LEU A 841 32.74 21.16 -7.51
N PHE A 842 32.04 20.13 -7.03
CA PHE A 842 32.44 18.73 -7.20
C PHE A 842 31.38 17.92 -7.95
N TYR A 843 31.82 17.12 -8.91
CA TYR A 843 31.06 15.95 -9.32
C TYR A 843 31.18 14.88 -8.24
N VAL A 844 30.02 14.32 -7.86
CA VAL A 844 29.92 13.23 -6.88
C VAL A 844 29.57 11.96 -7.64
N TYR A 845 30.56 11.08 -7.79
CA TYR A 845 30.36 9.79 -8.45
C TYR A 845 30.19 8.69 -7.41
N ASP A 846 29.05 8.02 -7.44
CA ASP A 846 28.81 6.81 -6.68
C ASP A 846 29.72 5.69 -7.22
N ASN A 847 30.58 5.14 -6.37
CA ASN A 847 31.51 4.07 -6.68
C ASN A 847 30.94 2.74 -6.21
N PHE A 848 30.20 2.13 -7.13
CA PHE A 848 29.46 0.89 -6.91
C PHE A 848 30.32 -0.34 -6.59
N ARG A 849 31.63 -0.27 -6.81
CA ARG A 849 32.52 -1.39 -6.47
C ARG A 849 32.88 -1.39 -4.97
N MET A 850 32.85 -0.24 -4.33
CA MET A 850 33.18 -0.08 -2.91
C MET A 850 31.93 0.18 -2.10
N ILE A 851 31.15 -0.88 -1.87
CA ILE A 851 30.07 -0.88 -0.88
C ILE A 851 30.66 -1.32 0.47
N GLN A 852 30.47 -0.50 1.49
CA GLN A 852 30.81 -0.86 2.86
C GLN A 852 29.80 -1.84 3.44
N PRO A 853 30.23 -2.78 4.30
CA PRO A 853 29.30 -3.64 5.02
C PRO A 853 28.30 -2.81 5.83
N VAL A 854 27.05 -3.28 5.91
CA VAL A 854 25.96 -2.56 6.61
C VAL A 854 26.37 -2.20 8.04
N GLY A 855 26.96 -3.15 8.78
CA GLY A 855 27.40 -2.92 10.16
C GLY A 855 28.49 -1.85 10.33
N VAL A 856 29.30 -1.58 9.30
CA VAL A 856 30.29 -0.47 9.32
C VAL A 856 29.58 0.86 9.13
N ALA A 857 28.67 0.96 8.15
CA ALA A 857 27.87 2.16 7.92
C ALA A 857 27.02 2.51 9.16
N ASP A 858 26.37 1.51 9.77
CA ASP A 858 25.60 1.69 11.00
C ASP A 858 26.47 2.18 12.16
N SER A 859 27.70 1.66 12.29
CA SER A 859 28.63 2.10 13.33
C SER A 859 29.09 3.55 13.15
N LEU A 860 29.26 4.02 11.91
CA LEU A 860 29.59 5.40 11.61
C LEU A 860 28.37 6.32 11.83
N ARG A 861 27.19 5.86 11.43
CA ARG A 861 25.92 6.54 11.65
C ARG A 861 25.65 6.75 13.15
N GLN A 862 25.88 5.73 13.97
CA GLN A 862 25.77 5.82 15.44
C GLN A 862 26.77 6.81 16.07
N GLN A 863 27.91 7.08 15.42
CA GLN A 863 28.86 8.11 15.87
C GLN A 863 28.38 9.52 15.56
N THR A 864 27.60 9.72 14.49
CA THR A 864 27.12 11.04 14.07
C THR A 864 25.73 11.38 14.63
N GLU A 865 24.90 10.37 14.92
CA GLU A 865 23.54 10.54 15.43
C GLU A 865 23.42 11.40 16.71
N PRO A 866 24.32 11.28 17.71
CA PRO A 866 24.25 12.15 18.90
C PRO A 866 24.43 13.63 18.58
N LEU A 867 25.23 13.99 17.57
CA LEU A 867 25.43 15.39 17.17
C LEU A 867 24.16 15.97 16.56
N ASP A 868 23.47 15.17 15.74
CA ASP A 868 22.20 15.55 15.12
C ASP A 868 21.09 15.71 16.16
N LYS A 869 20.95 14.72 17.06
CA LYS A 869 20.00 14.76 18.18
C LYS A 869 20.24 15.96 19.08
N LEU A 870 21.49 16.22 19.46
CA LEU A 870 21.85 17.33 20.33
C LEU A 870 21.39 18.67 19.77
N ALA A 871 21.62 18.91 18.48
CA ALA A 871 21.22 20.15 17.82
C ALA A 871 19.70 20.31 17.78
N LEU A 872 18.96 19.24 17.43
CA LEU A 872 17.49 19.25 17.38
C LEU A 872 16.88 19.43 18.78
N TYR A 873 17.30 18.62 19.74
CA TYR A 873 16.76 18.64 21.10
C TYR A 873 17.04 19.97 21.78
N LYS A 874 18.21 20.59 21.56
CA LYS A 874 18.47 21.95 22.09
C LYS A 874 17.51 22.99 21.55
N ALA A 875 17.12 22.88 20.28
CA ALA A 875 16.17 23.81 19.66
C ALA A 875 14.74 23.60 20.18
N GLY A 876 14.29 22.35 20.32
CA GLY A 876 12.91 22.06 20.73
C GLY A 876 12.68 22.13 22.24
N ILE A 877 13.59 21.61 23.07
CA ILE A 877 13.33 21.38 24.51
C ILE A 877 13.08 22.67 25.29
N ALA A 878 13.61 23.80 24.81
CA ALA A 878 13.27 25.12 25.36
C ALA A 878 11.75 25.40 25.31
N GLU A 879 11.05 24.98 24.24
CA GLU A 879 9.61 25.16 24.11
C GLU A 879 8.83 24.20 25.01
N MET A 880 9.32 22.96 25.15
CA MET A 880 8.75 21.95 26.05
C MET A 880 8.86 22.37 27.52
N LEU A 881 10.02 22.90 27.94
CA LEU A 881 10.25 23.46 29.28
C LEU A 881 9.38 24.69 29.56
N ALA A 882 8.96 25.40 28.51
CA ALA A 882 8.03 26.53 28.59
C ALA A 882 6.55 26.12 28.60
N ALA A 883 6.22 24.86 28.26
CA ALA A 883 4.86 24.35 28.34
C ALA A 883 4.42 24.21 29.82
N PRO A 884 3.17 24.56 30.17
CA PRO A 884 2.67 24.35 31.52
C PRO A 884 2.66 22.86 31.89
N VAL A 885 2.98 22.51 33.13
CA VAL A 885 2.80 21.15 33.65
C VAL A 885 1.32 20.73 33.54
N GLY A 886 1.07 19.45 33.28
CA GLY A 886 -0.28 18.89 33.20
C GLY A 886 -0.98 19.13 31.86
N VAL A 887 -0.24 19.44 30.79
CA VAL A 887 -0.74 19.50 29.40
C VAL A 887 -0.16 18.32 28.61
N VAL A 888 -0.92 17.83 27.64
CA VAL A 888 -0.45 16.86 26.64
C VAL A 888 0.76 17.46 25.91
N GLY A 889 1.79 16.67 25.67
CA GLY A 889 3.08 17.11 25.11
C GLY A 889 3.97 17.87 26.10
N GLY A 890 3.49 18.12 27.34
CA GLY A 890 4.27 18.68 28.45
C GLY A 890 4.47 17.67 29.57
N PHE A 891 5.10 18.12 30.66
CA PHE A 891 5.45 17.24 31.79
C PHE A 891 4.25 16.92 32.68
N ALA A 892 4.24 15.71 33.25
CA ALA A 892 3.26 15.29 34.23
C ALA A 892 3.42 15.99 35.59
N SER A 893 4.65 16.34 35.97
CA SER A 893 4.97 16.99 37.24
C SER A 893 6.04 18.07 37.08
N GLU A 894 6.10 18.97 38.06
CA GLU A 894 7.14 20.01 38.15
C GLU A 894 8.54 19.39 38.35
N GLU A 895 8.61 18.29 39.09
CA GLU A 895 9.85 17.55 39.36
C GLU A 895 10.46 16.99 38.07
N ALA A 896 9.63 16.43 37.17
CA ALA A 896 10.07 15.94 35.87
C ALA A 896 10.59 17.09 34.97
N ARG A 897 9.92 18.25 35.03
CA ARG A 897 10.32 19.46 34.29
C ARG A 897 11.67 20.00 34.78
N GLU A 898 11.86 20.12 36.09
CA GLU A 898 13.11 20.60 36.69
C GLU A 898 14.30 19.68 36.39
N ALA A 899 14.08 18.36 36.39
CA ALA A 899 15.11 17.39 36.03
C ALA A 899 15.61 17.60 34.59
N LEU A 900 14.70 17.80 33.63
CA LEU A 900 15.09 18.06 32.24
C LEU A 900 15.74 19.44 32.05
N GLN A 901 15.29 20.46 32.79
CA GLN A 901 15.91 21.79 32.77
C GLN A 901 17.39 21.73 33.18
N ALA A 902 17.71 20.98 34.24
CA ALA A 902 19.09 20.83 34.69
C ALA A 902 19.98 20.14 33.64
N ALA A 903 19.44 19.12 32.95
CA ALA A 903 20.14 18.46 31.85
C ALA A 903 20.32 19.40 30.63
N TYR A 904 19.30 20.20 30.31
CA TYR A 904 19.35 21.20 29.25
C TYR A 904 20.43 22.26 29.48
N ASP A 905 20.54 22.77 30.71
CA ASP A 905 21.54 23.78 31.08
C ASP A 905 22.98 23.24 30.98
N ASN A 906 23.18 21.93 31.14
CA ASN A 906 24.47 21.24 31.06
C ASN A 906 24.73 20.55 29.69
N ALA A 907 23.86 20.78 28.70
CA ALA A 907 23.86 20.01 27.46
C ALA A 907 25.09 20.26 26.55
N ASN A 908 25.93 21.27 26.83
CA ASN A 908 27.19 21.48 26.11
C ASN A 908 28.32 20.63 26.71
N GLU A 909 28.39 20.51 28.03
CA GLU A 909 29.39 19.71 28.73
C GLU A 909 29.07 18.21 28.74
N ALA A 910 27.78 17.85 28.78
CA ALA A 910 27.32 16.46 28.84
C ALA A 910 26.19 16.18 27.82
N PRO A 911 26.49 16.14 26.52
CA PRO A 911 25.48 15.99 25.47
C PRO A 911 24.72 14.66 25.53
N GLN A 912 25.38 13.56 25.91
CA GLN A 912 24.71 12.25 26.04
C GLN A 912 23.74 12.23 27.23
N GLU A 913 24.14 12.79 28.38
CA GLU A 913 23.24 12.88 29.55
C GLU A 913 22.00 13.72 29.23
N PHE A 914 22.14 14.78 28.43
CA PHE A 914 21.01 15.57 27.96
C PHE A 914 20.11 14.78 27.00
N ILE A 915 20.68 14.08 26.02
CA ILE A 915 19.92 13.22 25.10
C ILE A 915 19.12 12.17 25.88
N ASP A 916 19.78 11.46 26.81
CA ASP A 916 19.15 10.44 27.63
C ASP A 916 18.04 11.05 28.51
N ALA A 917 18.24 12.24 29.07
CA ALA A 917 17.22 12.94 29.85
C ALA A 917 16.00 13.32 29.01
N VAL A 918 16.19 13.74 27.76
CA VAL A 918 15.11 14.05 26.81
C VAL A 918 14.33 12.81 26.43
N GLU A 919 15.03 11.73 26.04
CA GLU A 919 14.40 10.48 25.59
C GLU A 919 13.63 9.76 26.73
N ASN A 920 14.01 10.01 27.98
CA ASN A 920 13.34 9.46 29.16
C ASN A 920 12.43 10.48 29.88
N ALA A 921 12.15 11.64 29.28
CA ALA A 921 11.30 12.65 29.89
C ALA A 921 9.86 12.12 30.06
N ASP A 922 9.32 12.22 31.28
CA ASP A 922 7.95 11.81 31.60
C ASP A 922 6.93 12.84 31.07
N VAL A 923 6.49 12.61 29.83
CA VAL A 923 5.54 13.48 29.11
C VAL A 923 4.14 12.91 29.09
N ILE A 924 3.15 13.79 29.16
CA ILE A 924 1.75 13.40 29.02
C ILE A 924 1.47 13.16 27.53
N GLU A 925 1.20 11.91 27.16
CA GLU A 925 0.80 11.55 25.80
C GLU A 925 -0.69 11.82 25.51
N LEU A 926 -1.01 12.01 24.22
CA LEU A 926 -2.40 12.10 23.77
C LEU A 926 -2.98 10.68 23.61
N ASP A 927 -3.87 10.29 24.51
CA ASP A 927 -4.68 9.06 24.42
C ASP A 927 -6.15 9.39 24.05
N PRO A 928 -6.51 9.47 22.76
CA PRO A 928 -7.85 9.87 22.34
C PRO A 928 -8.94 8.83 22.68
N GLU A 929 -8.59 7.58 22.95
CA GLU A 929 -9.56 6.51 23.16
C GLU A 929 -9.99 6.38 24.62
N ASN A 930 -9.05 6.52 25.57
CA ASN A 930 -9.34 6.29 26.99
C ASN A 930 -9.37 7.55 27.83
N THR A 931 -8.87 8.67 27.31
CA THR A 931 -8.77 9.93 28.06
C THR A 931 -9.74 10.97 27.51
N VAL A 932 -10.27 11.79 28.41
CA VAL A 932 -11.07 12.96 28.10
C VAL A 932 -10.27 14.23 28.39
N TYR A 933 -10.60 15.32 27.71
CA TYR A 933 -9.75 16.49 27.65
C TYR A 933 -10.47 17.80 27.93
N ARG A 934 -9.70 18.79 28.39
CA ARG A 934 -10.03 20.21 28.44
C ARG A 934 -9.11 20.94 27.45
N PHE A 935 -9.64 21.99 26.83
CA PHE A 935 -8.92 22.78 25.84
C PHE A 935 -8.83 24.23 26.28
N GLU A 936 -7.62 24.71 26.49
CA GLU A 936 -7.30 26.07 26.90
C GLU A 936 -6.50 26.76 25.79
N SER A 937 -6.79 28.02 25.50
CA SER A 937 -5.97 28.78 24.56
C SER A 937 -4.59 29.01 25.17
N THR A 938 -3.56 28.98 24.34
CA THR A 938 -2.20 29.37 24.75
C THR A 938 -2.06 30.87 24.99
N GLU A 939 -3.03 31.68 24.53
CA GLU A 939 -3.06 33.13 24.69
C GLU A 939 -3.85 33.53 25.93
N GLU A 940 -3.24 34.36 26.78
CA GLU A 940 -3.93 34.96 27.93
C GLU A 940 -4.69 36.23 27.51
N SER A 941 -5.96 36.34 27.92
CA SER A 941 -6.65 37.64 27.93
C SER A 941 -6.29 38.40 29.21
N LEU A 942 -6.54 39.72 29.26
CA LEU A 942 -6.25 40.59 30.42
C LEU A 942 -6.93 40.15 31.75
N GLN A 943 -7.82 39.14 31.76
CA GLN A 943 -8.57 38.71 32.96
C GLN A 943 -8.63 37.18 33.21
N SER A 944 -8.38 36.31 32.21
CA SER A 944 -8.34 34.83 32.33
C SER A 944 -7.99 34.14 31.00
N THR A 945 -7.57 32.87 31.02
CA THR A 945 -7.30 32.05 29.82
C THR A 945 -8.60 31.58 29.16
N PRO A 946 -8.84 31.86 27.86
CA PRO A 946 -10.01 31.35 27.13
C PRO A 946 -9.99 29.81 27.01
N TYR A 947 -11.15 29.18 27.05
CA TYR A 947 -11.30 27.73 26.83
C TYR A 947 -12.49 27.38 25.94
N ILE A 948 -12.48 26.18 25.34
CA ILE A 948 -13.56 25.71 24.45
C ILE A 948 -14.75 25.19 25.26
N THR A 949 -15.96 25.71 24.98
CA THR A 949 -17.20 25.28 25.63
C THR A 949 -18.40 25.25 24.65
N ALA A 950 -19.51 24.64 25.06
CA ALA A 950 -20.76 24.57 24.30
C ALA A 950 -21.96 25.14 25.09
N ASP A 951 -23.04 25.54 24.40
CA ASP A 951 -24.30 25.99 25.02
C ASP A 951 -25.56 25.24 24.52
N GLU A 952 -26.71 25.56 25.12
CA GLU A 952 -28.03 24.99 24.80
C GLU A 952 -28.54 25.34 23.39
N GLY A 953 -27.97 26.36 22.75
CA GLY A 953 -28.27 26.75 21.37
C GLY A 953 -27.48 25.94 20.34
N LEU A 954 -26.80 24.88 20.78
CA LEU A 954 -25.93 24.06 19.96
C LEU A 954 -24.76 24.90 19.37
N ARG A 955 -24.24 25.90 20.10
CA ARG A 955 -23.10 26.72 19.65
C ARG A 955 -21.85 26.36 20.42
N ILE A 956 -20.71 26.41 19.74
CA ILE A 956 -19.39 26.22 20.34
C ILE A 956 -18.67 27.56 20.33
N TYR A 957 -18.15 27.98 21.48
CA TYR A 957 -17.54 29.28 21.65
C TYR A 957 -16.40 29.22 22.67
N ALA A 958 -15.56 30.26 22.66
CA ALA A 958 -14.46 30.42 23.58
C ALA A 958 -14.99 31.24 24.75
N LYS A 959 -14.80 30.74 25.97
CA LYS A 959 -15.21 31.44 27.19
C LYS A 959 -13.98 31.77 28.01
N ALA A 960 -13.89 33.00 28.47
CA ALA A 960 -12.90 33.44 29.45
C ALA A 960 -13.58 33.40 30.84
N ASP A 961 -13.10 32.56 31.76
CA ASP A 961 -13.62 32.44 33.12
C ASP A 961 -12.47 32.22 34.11
N SER A 962 -12.53 32.93 35.23
CA SER A 962 -11.63 32.74 36.39
C SER A 962 -11.67 31.33 37.00
N LYS A 963 -12.71 30.54 36.73
CA LYS A 963 -12.86 29.17 37.25
C LYS A 963 -12.21 28.10 36.37
N GLY A 964 -11.73 28.46 35.18
CA GLY A 964 -11.16 27.52 34.20
C GLY A 964 -12.19 26.69 33.43
N PRO A 965 -11.74 25.75 32.57
CA PRO A 965 -12.62 24.90 31.77
C PRO A 965 -13.38 23.84 32.58
N ASP A 966 -14.68 24.07 32.76
CA ASP A 966 -15.62 23.08 33.32
C ASP A 966 -16.05 22.03 32.28
N GLN A 967 -15.96 22.34 30.98
CA GLN A 967 -16.45 21.47 29.92
C GLN A 967 -15.40 20.42 29.55
N ILE A 968 -15.80 19.16 29.66
CA ILE A 968 -14.99 18.01 29.27
C ILE A 968 -15.39 17.57 27.87
N TRP A 969 -14.38 17.30 27.05
CA TRP A 969 -14.46 16.90 25.66
C TRP A 969 -13.84 15.52 25.47
N ARG A 970 -14.30 14.79 24.46
CA ARG A 970 -13.76 13.47 24.09
C ARG A 970 -13.56 13.37 22.59
N PHE A 971 -12.56 12.61 22.21
CA PHE A 971 -12.37 12.18 20.84
C PHE A 971 -13.24 10.94 20.60
N GLN A 972 -14.07 10.99 19.57
CA GLN A 972 -14.85 9.85 19.12
C GLN A 972 -14.29 9.36 17.78
N PRO A 973 -13.83 8.10 17.70
CA PRO A 973 -13.40 7.51 16.44
C PRO A 973 -14.51 7.60 15.37
N ARG A 974 -14.16 8.05 14.16
CA ARG A 974 -15.07 8.10 13.00
C ARG A 974 -14.26 8.04 11.72
N ASN A 975 -14.54 7.04 10.88
CA ASN A 975 -13.78 6.76 9.66
C ASN A 975 -12.27 6.59 9.97
N ASP A 976 -11.42 7.35 9.27
CA ASP A 976 -9.97 7.43 9.34
C ASP A 976 -9.44 8.44 10.39
N GLY A 977 -10.31 9.02 11.22
CA GLY A 977 -9.88 9.97 12.26
C GLY A 977 -10.85 10.12 13.43
N TYR A 978 -10.82 11.28 14.08
CA TYR A 978 -11.63 11.55 15.27
C TYR A 978 -12.57 12.74 15.05
N THR A 979 -13.73 12.67 15.70
CA THR A 979 -14.58 13.84 15.92
C THR A 979 -14.41 14.33 17.34
N LEU A 980 -14.24 15.64 17.51
CA LEU A 980 -14.19 16.24 18.83
C LEU A 980 -15.61 16.52 19.31
N SER A 981 -15.96 15.98 20.48
CA SER A 981 -17.33 15.95 20.97
C SER A 981 -17.44 16.22 22.46
N SER A 982 -18.57 16.76 22.88
CA SER A 982 -18.89 17.03 24.27
C SER A 982 -20.40 16.94 24.45
N GLN A 983 -20.85 16.30 25.54
CA GLN A 983 -22.28 16.26 25.89
C GLN A 983 -23.15 15.71 24.73
N GLY A 984 -22.65 14.72 24.00
CA GLY A 984 -23.35 14.10 22.87
C GLY A 984 -23.43 14.95 21.60
N ILE A 985 -22.77 16.11 21.57
CA ILE A 985 -22.66 17.00 20.40
C ILE A 985 -21.24 16.92 19.84
N SER A 986 -21.13 16.66 18.53
CA SER A 986 -19.87 16.74 17.80
C SER A 986 -19.70 18.09 17.12
N LEU A 987 -18.45 18.54 17.03
CA LEU A 987 -18.06 19.69 16.20
C LEU A 987 -18.31 19.40 14.71
N LYS A 988 -18.71 20.43 13.96
CA LYS A 988 -18.86 20.39 12.50
C LYS A 988 -17.53 20.70 11.79
N PRO A 989 -17.33 20.21 10.55
CA PRO A 989 -16.17 20.59 9.73
C PRO A 989 -16.04 22.11 9.60
N MET A 990 -14.80 22.60 9.59
CA MET A 990 -14.51 24.01 9.36
C MET A 990 -14.55 24.32 7.85
N GLY A 991 -15.19 25.43 7.48
CA GLY A 991 -15.08 25.97 6.13
C GLY A 991 -13.73 26.68 5.91
N ASN A 992 -13.38 26.96 4.66
CA ASN A 992 -12.18 27.75 4.34
C ASN A 992 -12.31 29.17 4.92
N ARG A 993 -11.59 29.44 6.02
CA ARG A 993 -11.39 30.77 6.64
C ARG A 993 -12.68 31.59 6.82
N THR A 994 -13.73 30.98 7.36
CA THR A 994 -14.98 31.68 7.67
C THR A 994 -14.85 32.51 8.96
N GLY A 995 -15.21 33.79 8.89
CA GLY A 995 -15.36 34.67 10.06
C GLY A 995 -16.67 34.46 10.83
N GLU A 996 -17.38 33.37 10.55
CA GLU A 996 -18.70 33.04 11.09
C GLU A 996 -18.59 32.14 12.33
N THR A 997 -19.62 32.20 13.18
CA THR A 997 -19.72 31.38 14.40
C THR A 997 -19.85 29.89 14.08
N MET A 998 -19.05 29.04 14.72
CA MET A 998 -19.19 27.59 14.60
C MET A 998 -20.51 27.12 15.24
N THR A 999 -21.42 26.57 14.43
CA THR A 999 -22.72 26.06 14.88
C THR A 999 -22.74 24.53 14.80
N THR A 1000 -23.38 23.91 15.78
CA THR A 1000 -23.72 22.49 15.78
C THR A 1000 -25.22 22.40 15.49
N THR A 1001 -25.64 21.64 14.48
CA THR A 1001 -27.06 21.33 14.28
C THR A 1001 -27.19 19.84 14.01
N SER A 1002 -28.19 19.23 14.62
CA SER A 1002 -28.34 17.79 14.85
C SER A 1002 -28.62 16.96 13.59
N ASN A 1003 -28.17 15.70 13.66
CA ASN A 1003 -28.73 14.50 13.02
C ASN A 1003 -28.90 14.56 11.50
N TYR A 1004 -27.81 14.37 10.74
CA TYR A 1004 -27.71 13.52 9.53
C TYR A 1004 -26.35 13.78 8.85
N ASP A 1005 -25.79 12.74 8.22
CA ASP A 1005 -24.47 12.68 7.58
C ASP A 1005 -24.05 13.91 6.80
N ILE A 1006 -22.92 14.52 7.20
CA ILE A 1006 -21.91 15.10 6.30
C ILE A 1006 -20.59 15.37 7.07
N SER A 1007 -19.53 14.64 6.68
CA SER A 1007 -18.06 14.85 6.83
C SER A 1007 -17.57 15.83 7.92
N GLY A 1008 -16.91 15.38 8.99
CA GLY A 1008 -16.40 16.26 10.06
C GLY A 1008 -15.20 15.73 10.84
N THR A 1009 -14.24 15.09 10.16
CA THR A 1009 -12.99 14.62 10.78
C THR A 1009 -12.11 15.83 11.16
N PHE A 1010 -11.50 15.78 12.34
CA PHE A 1010 -10.49 16.76 12.75
C PHE A 1010 -9.10 16.15 12.73
N ALA A 1011 -8.13 16.91 12.25
CA ALA A 1011 -6.72 16.64 12.44
C ALA A 1011 -6.21 17.46 13.64
N ILE A 1012 -5.40 16.82 14.47
CA ILE A 1012 -4.61 17.51 15.48
C ILE A 1012 -3.18 17.52 14.97
N SER A 1013 -2.57 18.69 14.96
CA SER A 1013 -1.14 18.83 14.66
C SER A 1013 -0.48 19.63 15.75
N GLU A 1014 0.75 19.26 16.10
CA GLU A 1014 1.56 19.90 17.13
C GLU A 1014 2.57 20.85 16.45
N PRO A 1015 2.26 22.15 16.27
CA PRO A 1015 3.21 23.10 15.70
C PRO A 1015 4.50 23.31 16.48
N SER A 1016 4.45 23.05 17.79
CA SER A 1016 5.50 23.29 18.77
C SER A 1016 5.16 22.47 20.00
N TRP A 1017 6.16 22.01 20.75
CA TRP A 1017 5.93 21.09 21.87
C TRP A 1017 4.86 21.57 22.86
N GLY A 1018 3.88 20.70 23.13
CA GLY A 1018 2.77 20.93 24.05
C GLY A 1018 1.70 21.91 23.57
N LYS A 1019 1.79 22.41 22.33
CA LYS A 1019 0.78 23.31 21.73
C LYS A 1019 0.20 22.68 20.48
N TYR A 1020 -1.13 22.72 20.36
CA TYR A 1020 -1.83 22.01 19.28
C TYR A 1020 -2.68 22.93 18.43
N TYR A 1021 -2.69 22.67 17.13
CA TYR A 1021 -3.73 23.07 16.21
C TYR A 1021 -4.84 22.02 16.18
N ILE A 1022 -6.08 22.47 16.05
CA ILE A 1022 -7.25 21.61 15.85
C ILE A 1022 -7.89 22.04 14.53
N GLY A 1023 -7.76 21.19 13.50
CA GLY A 1023 -7.93 21.49 12.06
C GLY A 1023 -8.89 20.53 11.33
N ALA A 1024 -9.32 20.84 10.11
CA ALA A 1024 -10.21 19.97 9.31
C ALA A 1024 -9.45 18.97 8.41
N THR A 1025 -8.14 19.12 8.23
CA THR A 1025 -7.25 18.25 7.42
C THR A 1025 -5.80 18.29 7.92
N GLN A 1026 -4.97 17.30 7.58
CA GLN A 1026 -3.55 17.19 7.98
C GLN A 1026 -2.65 18.38 7.53
N PHE A 1027 -3.08 19.20 6.56
CA PHE A 1027 -2.32 20.34 6.03
C PHE A 1027 -3.14 21.65 6.16
N ALA A 1028 -3.12 22.26 7.35
CA ALA A 1028 -4.15 23.19 7.81
C ALA A 1028 -4.24 24.53 7.06
N ALA A 1029 -5.17 24.66 6.11
CA ALA A 1029 -5.64 25.96 5.61
C ALA A 1029 -6.59 26.69 6.59
N ALA A 1030 -7.17 25.96 7.56
CA ALA A 1030 -8.12 26.45 8.57
C ALA A 1030 -8.03 25.65 9.90
N VAL A 1031 -7.90 26.35 11.04
CA VAL A 1031 -7.84 25.82 12.42
C VAL A 1031 -8.81 26.55 13.34
N ILE A 1032 -9.15 25.96 14.50
CA ILE A 1032 -9.98 26.61 15.52
C ILE A 1032 -9.20 27.80 16.13
N ASN A 1033 -9.76 29.00 16.02
CA ASN A 1033 -9.18 30.22 16.58
C ASN A 1033 -10.02 30.78 17.74
N GLY A 1034 -9.36 30.94 18.88
CA GLY A 1034 -9.90 31.36 20.19
C GLY A 1034 -9.73 32.84 20.54
N SER A 1035 -9.32 33.70 19.61
CA SER A 1035 -9.15 35.15 19.86
C SER A 1035 -10.50 35.88 20.04
N GLY A 1036 -11.16 35.63 21.18
CA GLY A 1036 -12.43 36.24 21.58
C GLY A 1036 -13.66 35.32 21.47
N SER A 1037 -14.80 35.80 21.98
CA SER A 1037 -16.10 35.11 21.89
C SER A 1037 -16.94 35.77 20.78
N PRO A 1038 -17.41 35.04 19.74
CA PRO A 1038 -17.44 33.57 19.55
C PRO A 1038 -16.23 32.97 18.80
N LEU A 1039 -16.07 31.63 18.86
CA LEU A 1039 -15.05 30.87 18.10
C LEU A 1039 -15.25 30.97 16.59
N LYS A 1040 -14.13 30.98 15.86
CA LYS A 1040 -14.07 31.09 14.39
C LYS A 1040 -12.99 30.17 13.82
N SER A 1041 -13.01 29.96 12.50
CA SER A 1041 -11.87 29.36 11.81
C SER A 1041 -10.82 30.43 11.49
N GLY A 1042 -9.54 30.10 11.68
CA GLY A 1042 -8.40 30.99 11.42
C GLY A 1042 -7.27 30.27 10.67
N ALA A 1043 -6.24 31.01 10.27
CA ALA A 1043 -5.01 30.41 9.75
C ALA A 1043 -4.15 29.87 10.93
N PRO A 1044 -3.30 28.85 10.71
CA PRO A 1044 -2.40 28.31 11.74
C PRO A 1044 -1.59 29.40 12.45
N GLU A 1045 -1.07 30.36 11.68
CA GLU A 1045 -0.25 31.48 12.16
C GLU A 1045 -1.04 32.62 12.84
N ALA A 1046 -2.37 32.53 12.94
CA ALA A 1046 -3.18 33.58 13.56
C ALA A 1046 -3.12 33.53 15.10
N VAL A 1047 -3.14 34.69 15.74
CA VAL A 1047 -3.17 34.80 17.21
C VAL A 1047 -4.39 34.05 17.78
N GLY A 1048 -4.17 33.23 18.80
CA GLY A 1048 -5.21 32.41 19.43
C GLY A 1048 -5.57 31.13 18.66
N SER A 1049 -4.80 30.73 17.66
CA SER A 1049 -5.00 29.48 16.90
C SER A 1049 -4.41 28.24 17.56
N THR A 1050 -3.59 28.38 18.62
CA THR A 1050 -2.98 27.26 19.35
C THR A 1050 -3.66 27.01 20.69
N TRP A 1051 -3.70 25.72 21.08
CA TRP A 1051 -4.41 25.24 22.26
C TRP A 1051 -3.51 24.33 23.11
N TYR A 1052 -3.56 24.52 24.43
CA TYR A 1052 -3.15 23.52 25.40
C TYR A 1052 -4.27 22.49 25.57
N ILE A 1053 -3.90 21.21 25.47
CA ILE A 1053 -4.80 20.08 25.71
C ILE A 1053 -4.46 19.54 27.10
N ARG A 1054 -5.43 19.41 27.99
CA ARG A 1054 -5.23 18.89 29.35
C ARG A 1054 -6.07 17.65 29.60
N PRO A 1055 -5.49 16.53 30.06
CA PRO A 1055 -6.28 15.42 30.57
C PRO A 1055 -7.25 15.89 31.66
N ALA A 1056 -8.49 15.43 31.59
CA ALA A 1056 -9.49 15.72 32.60
C ALA A 1056 -9.61 14.55 33.57
N GLU A 1057 -8.88 14.62 34.68
CA GLU A 1057 -8.83 13.53 35.67
C GLU A 1057 -10.09 13.44 36.54
N SER A 1058 -10.71 14.58 36.81
CA SER A 1058 -11.87 14.66 37.70
C SER A 1058 -12.85 15.74 37.29
N MET A 1059 -14.08 15.62 37.80
CA MET A 1059 -15.10 16.65 37.74
C MET A 1059 -15.82 16.78 39.08
N SER A 1060 -16.40 17.95 39.34
CA SER A 1060 -17.11 18.23 40.60
C SER A 1060 -18.60 18.52 40.38
N PHE A 1061 -19.45 18.01 41.26
CA PHE A 1061 -20.85 18.40 41.38
C PHE A 1061 -21.29 18.37 42.85
N SER A 1062 -22.46 18.93 43.17
CA SER A 1062 -22.94 19.04 44.55
C SER A 1062 -24.26 18.29 44.77
N LEU A 1063 -24.36 17.60 45.90
CA LEU A 1063 -25.61 17.02 46.39
C LEU A 1063 -26.52 18.11 46.96
N ASN A 1064 -27.83 17.89 46.93
CA ASN A 1064 -28.80 18.86 47.43
C ASN A 1064 -28.98 18.80 48.96
N SER A 1065 -29.97 19.54 49.48
CA SER A 1065 -30.28 19.64 50.92
C SER A 1065 -30.73 18.34 51.58
N VAL A 1066 -31.01 17.29 50.79
CA VAL A 1066 -31.39 15.96 51.27
C VAL A 1066 -30.39 14.88 50.84
N GLY A 1067 -29.18 15.27 50.40
CA GLY A 1067 -28.09 14.34 50.13
C GLY A 1067 -28.23 13.57 48.82
N VAL A 1068 -28.96 14.09 47.84
CA VAL A 1068 -29.08 13.46 46.51
C VAL A 1068 -28.84 14.42 45.36
N THR A 1069 -28.43 13.90 44.21
CA THR A 1069 -28.49 14.58 42.92
C THR A 1069 -28.71 13.57 41.80
N SER A 1070 -29.02 14.02 40.60
CA SER A 1070 -29.00 13.15 39.43
C SER A 1070 -27.94 13.59 38.45
N ILE A 1071 -27.39 12.64 37.69
CA ILE A 1071 -26.34 12.94 36.72
C ILE A 1071 -26.53 12.15 35.42
N TYR A 1072 -26.09 12.77 34.32
CA TYR A 1072 -26.03 12.14 33.01
C TYR A 1072 -24.92 12.76 32.17
N TYR A 1073 -23.88 12.00 31.87
CA TYR A 1073 -22.69 12.46 31.15
C TYR A 1073 -22.35 11.55 29.96
N ASP A 1074 -21.60 12.10 29.00
CA ASP A 1074 -21.22 11.42 27.75
C ASP A 1074 -19.93 10.59 27.88
N TYR A 1075 -19.40 10.50 29.10
CA TYR A 1075 -18.17 9.82 29.50
C TYR A 1075 -18.40 9.06 30.82
N ALA A 1076 -17.50 8.15 31.15
CA ALA A 1076 -17.62 7.34 32.36
C ALA A 1076 -17.19 8.14 33.59
N LEU A 1077 -17.81 7.85 34.72
CA LEU A 1077 -17.47 8.46 36.02
C LEU A 1077 -17.08 7.41 37.04
N ILE A 1078 -15.96 7.63 37.70
CA ILE A 1078 -15.52 6.85 38.87
C ILE A 1078 -16.01 7.60 40.10
N MET A 1079 -16.93 6.99 40.83
CA MET A 1079 -17.49 7.56 42.04
C MET A 1079 -16.54 7.34 43.23
N PRO A 1080 -16.36 8.36 44.08
CA PRO A 1080 -15.62 8.17 45.33
C PRO A 1080 -16.41 7.22 46.26
N THR A 1081 -15.70 6.49 47.11
CA THR A 1081 -16.28 5.51 48.05
C THR A 1081 -17.28 6.11 49.05
N GLU A 1082 -17.29 7.44 49.19
CA GLU A 1082 -18.14 8.21 50.10
C GLU A 1082 -19.59 8.37 49.59
N VAL A 1083 -19.87 8.01 48.33
CA VAL A 1083 -21.21 8.15 47.72
C VAL A 1083 -21.65 6.86 47.05
N SER A 1084 -22.95 6.68 46.91
CA SER A 1084 -23.55 5.53 46.21
C SER A 1084 -24.31 5.98 44.96
N ALA A 1085 -24.20 5.19 43.89
CA ALA A 1085 -24.85 5.45 42.61
C ALA A 1085 -25.94 4.41 42.30
N TYR A 1086 -27.14 4.88 42.00
CA TYR A 1086 -28.30 4.04 41.71
C TYR A 1086 -28.96 4.37 40.37
N GLY A 1087 -29.37 3.32 39.65
CA GLY A 1087 -30.35 3.38 38.57
C GLY A 1087 -31.74 3.01 39.08
N VAL A 1088 -32.74 3.05 38.19
CA VAL A 1088 -34.12 2.67 38.50
C VAL A 1088 -34.53 1.49 37.63
N SER A 1089 -34.98 0.39 38.22
CA SER A 1089 -35.47 -0.79 37.47
C SER A 1089 -36.98 -0.86 37.33
N GLY A 1090 -37.72 -0.16 38.20
CA GLY A 1090 -39.19 -0.20 38.22
C GLY A 1090 -39.79 0.75 39.23
N VAL A 1091 -41.12 0.88 39.19
CA VAL A 1091 -41.92 1.53 40.24
C VAL A 1091 -43.03 0.56 40.60
N ASN A 1092 -43.18 0.23 41.88
CA ASN A 1092 -44.22 -0.70 42.31
C ASN A 1092 -45.60 -0.02 42.40
N ALA A 1093 -46.65 -0.80 42.66
CA ALA A 1093 -48.02 -0.31 42.73
C ALA A 1093 -48.26 0.78 43.81
N ASP A 1094 -47.44 0.81 44.87
CA ASP A 1094 -47.52 1.80 45.95
C ASP A 1094 -46.76 3.10 45.64
N GLY A 1095 -46.12 3.20 44.48
CA GLY A 1095 -45.32 4.36 44.10
C GLY A 1095 -43.91 4.39 44.70
N MET A 1096 -43.39 3.25 45.16
CA MET A 1096 -41.99 3.11 45.58
C MET A 1096 -41.11 2.82 44.37
N VAL A 1097 -40.01 3.56 44.25
CA VAL A 1097 -39.01 3.38 43.20
C VAL A 1097 -38.09 2.20 43.56
N GLN A 1098 -37.96 1.24 42.65
CA GLN A 1098 -37.03 0.11 42.79
C GLN A 1098 -35.65 0.50 42.25
N LEU A 1099 -34.62 0.33 43.08
CA LEU A 1099 -33.27 0.79 42.81
C LEU A 1099 -32.37 -0.37 42.38
N ILE A 1100 -31.46 -0.07 41.47
CA ILE A 1100 -30.37 -0.97 41.09
C ILE A 1100 -29.04 -0.26 41.37
N SER A 1101 -28.14 -0.92 42.10
CA SER A 1101 -26.79 -0.38 42.31
C SER A 1101 -26.04 -0.36 40.98
N LEU A 1102 -25.37 0.75 40.68
CA LEU A 1102 -24.55 0.90 39.47
C LEU A 1102 -23.06 0.62 39.73
N GLY A 1103 -22.67 0.33 40.97
CA GLY A 1103 -21.28 0.15 41.38
C GLY A 1103 -20.49 1.46 41.40
N ASP A 1104 -19.17 1.34 41.47
CA ASP A 1104 -18.26 2.48 41.63
C ASP A 1104 -17.93 3.18 40.31
N THR A 1105 -18.23 2.56 39.17
CA THR A 1105 -18.02 3.14 37.84
C THR A 1105 -19.34 3.24 37.09
N ILE A 1106 -19.74 4.46 36.75
CA ILE A 1106 -20.95 4.73 35.97
C ILE A 1106 -20.56 4.82 34.49
N PRO A 1107 -21.08 3.92 33.63
CA PRO A 1107 -20.75 3.94 32.21
C PRO A 1107 -21.25 5.22 31.52
N PRO A 1108 -20.65 5.61 30.38
CA PRO A 1108 -21.12 6.74 29.57
C PRO A 1108 -22.61 6.61 29.25
N ARG A 1109 -23.33 7.74 29.20
CA ARG A 1109 -24.77 7.79 28.86
C ARG A 1109 -25.65 6.92 29.77
N THR A 1110 -25.25 6.73 31.02
CA THR A 1110 -26.05 6.04 32.03
C THR A 1110 -26.64 7.06 33.00
N GLY A 1111 -27.98 7.09 33.10
CA GLY A 1111 -28.65 7.93 34.08
C GLY A 1111 -28.47 7.38 35.48
N ALA A 1112 -28.01 8.21 36.41
CA ALA A 1112 -27.77 7.81 37.79
C ALA A 1112 -28.31 8.83 38.79
N ILE A 1113 -28.73 8.31 39.95
CA ILE A 1113 -29.02 9.08 41.15
C ILE A 1113 -27.88 8.84 42.12
N ILE A 1114 -27.23 9.92 42.55
CA ILE A 1114 -26.10 9.88 43.48
C ILE A 1114 -26.61 10.24 44.86
N VAL A 1115 -26.23 9.44 45.84
CA VAL A 1115 -26.67 9.54 47.25
C VAL A 1115 -25.44 9.66 48.14
N GLY A 1116 -25.48 10.59 49.09
CA GLY A 1116 -24.41 10.86 50.04
C GLY A 1116 -24.82 11.91 51.07
N ASP A 1117 -23.86 12.66 51.59
CA ASP A 1117 -24.10 13.67 52.62
C ASP A 1117 -24.80 14.93 52.07
N LYS A 1118 -25.57 15.60 52.93
CA LYS A 1118 -26.27 16.85 52.58
C LYS A 1118 -25.26 17.91 52.14
N TYR A 1119 -25.50 18.53 50.98
CA TYR A 1119 -24.62 19.55 50.39
C TYR A 1119 -23.17 19.10 50.12
N GLN A 1120 -22.89 17.79 50.13
CA GLN A 1120 -21.55 17.27 49.82
C GLN A 1120 -21.14 17.69 48.42
N LYS A 1121 -19.91 18.22 48.30
CA LYS A 1121 -19.23 18.38 47.01
C LYS A 1121 -18.61 17.04 46.67
N VAL A 1122 -19.09 16.41 45.60
CA VAL A 1122 -18.57 15.15 45.10
C VAL A 1122 -17.54 15.46 44.03
N VAL A 1123 -16.35 14.88 44.15
CA VAL A 1123 -15.30 14.90 43.13
C VAL A 1123 -15.23 13.49 42.55
N ALA A 1124 -15.70 13.33 41.31
CA ALA A 1124 -15.70 12.05 40.61
C ALA A 1124 -14.52 12.00 39.63
N GLY A 1125 -13.86 10.85 39.53
CA GLY A 1125 -12.88 10.58 38.48
C GLY A 1125 -13.56 10.45 37.12
N VAL A 1126 -12.86 10.72 36.02
CA VAL A 1126 -13.43 10.68 34.66
C VAL A 1126 -12.60 9.79 33.73
N LEU A 1127 -13.27 9.05 32.84
CA LEU A 1127 -12.64 8.21 31.80
C LEU A 1127 -13.38 8.31 30.45
N GLY A 1128 -12.64 8.14 29.34
CA GLY A 1128 -13.12 8.26 27.95
C GLY A 1128 -14.06 7.14 27.48
N GLY A 1129 -13.91 5.92 27.98
CA GLY A 1129 -14.72 4.76 27.56
C GLY A 1129 -14.69 3.59 28.54
N GLY A 1130 -15.79 2.83 28.59
CA GLY A 1130 -15.90 1.59 29.39
C GLY A 1130 -17.31 1.32 29.93
N GLY A 1131 -17.78 0.09 29.77
CA GLY A 1131 -19.01 -0.43 30.39
C GLY A 1131 -20.23 -0.46 29.47
N GLN A 1132 -20.99 -1.56 29.51
CA GLN A 1132 -22.29 -1.66 28.86
C GLN A 1132 -23.34 -0.96 29.74
N ARG A 1133 -24.22 -0.17 29.11
CA ARG A 1133 -25.38 0.38 29.79
C ARG A 1133 -26.24 -0.76 30.34
N ASN A 1134 -26.62 -0.67 31.63
CA ASN A 1134 -27.57 -1.64 32.18
C ASN A 1134 -28.93 -1.47 31.47
N ALA A 1135 -29.36 -2.52 30.75
CA ALA A 1135 -30.58 -2.52 29.96
C ALA A 1135 -31.84 -2.27 30.81
N ASP A 1136 -31.79 -2.64 32.09
CA ASP A 1136 -32.90 -2.54 33.03
C ASP A 1136 -33.03 -1.14 33.66
N ASN A 1137 -32.11 -0.21 33.36
CA ASN A 1137 -32.18 1.15 33.89
C ASN A 1137 -33.21 2.03 33.11
N LEU A 1138 -34.30 2.36 33.78
CA LEU A 1138 -35.41 3.18 33.30
C LEU A 1138 -35.08 4.67 33.25
N LEU A 1139 -34.06 5.15 33.97
CA LEU A 1139 -33.67 6.55 33.89
C LEU A 1139 -33.25 6.92 32.46
N ARG A 1140 -33.65 8.11 32.04
CA ARG A 1140 -33.23 8.77 30.80
C ARG A 1140 -32.59 10.09 31.17
N GLY A 1141 -31.66 10.59 30.37
CA GLY A 1141 -30.94 11.81 30.69
C GLY A 1141 -30.95 12.80 29.56
N VAL A 1142 -30.65 14.05 29.91
CA VAL A 1142 -30.47 15.14 28.96
C VAL A 1142 -29.11 15.79 29.22
N PHE A 1143 -28.36 16.04 28.17
CA PHE A 1143 -27.07 16.72 28.27
C PHE A 1143 -27.24 18.22 28.48
N PHE A 1144 -28.15 18.84 27.74
CA PHE A 1144 -28.53 20.24 27.86
C PHE A 1144 -29.91 20.38 28.49
N ARG A 1145 -30.23 21.59 28.94
CA ARG A 1145 -31.55 21.92 29.46
C ARG A 1145 -32.61 21.58 28.40
N ASN A 1146 -33.57 20.72 28.73
CA ASN A 1146 -34.61 20.28 27.82
C ASN A 1146 -35.98 20.80 28.25
N THR A 1147 -36.63 21.57 27.38
CA THR A 1147 -37.97 22.13 27.59
C THR A 1147 -39.04 21.52 26.67
N SER A 1148 -38.68 20.52 25.87
CA SER A 1148 -39.52 19.94 24.79
C SER A 1148 -40.31 18.72 25.23
N LEU A 1149 -40.08 18.18 26.42
CA LEU A 1149 -40.83 17.04 26.95
C LEU A 1149 -42.29 17.45 27.26
N ALA A 1150 -43.25 16.56 27.00
CA ALA A 1150 -44.65 16.83 27.30
C ALA A 1150 -44.90 16.83 28.82
N LYS A 1151 -45.69 17.79 29.31
CA LYS A 1151 -46.04 17.85 30.74
C LYS A 1151 -46.82 16.60 31.14
N GLY A 1152 -46.36 15.91 32.19
CA GLY A 1152 -47.02 14.73 32.74
C GLY A 1152 -46.51 13.39 32.21
N THR A 1153 -45.63 13.36 31.19
CA THR A 1153 -45.06 12.12 30.64
C THR A 1153 -43.72 11.72 31.27
N PHE A 1154 -43.25 12.47 32.27
CA PHE A 1154 -42.00 12.20 32.95
C PHE A 1154 -42.00 12.76 34.39
N MET A 1155 -41.06 12.26 35.20
CA MET A 1155 -40.76 12.76 36.53
C MET A 1155 -39.28 13.17 36.65
N THR A 1156 -39.01 14.16 37.49
CA THR A 1156 -37.65 14.65 37.81
C THR A 1156 -37.33 14.43 39.28
N LEU A 1157 -36.05 14.24 39.61
CA LEU A 1157 -35.60 14.17 40.99
C LEU A 1157 -35.90 15.49 41.72
N SER A 1158 -36.55 15.39 42.88
CA SER A 1158 -36.96 16.54 43.68
C SER A 1158 -36.98 16.21 45.17
N THR A 1159 -37.36 17.18 45.98
CA THR A 1159 -37.53 17.02 47.43
C THR A 1159 -38.98 17.29 47.82
N ALA A 1160 -39.58 16.36 48.55
CA ALA A 1160 -40.90 16.52 49.16
C ALA A 1160 -40.84 16.13 50.63
N ASN A 1161 -41.36 16.98 51.52
CA ASN A 1161 -41.34 16.75 52.98
C ASN A 1161 -39.96 16.40 53.56
N GLY A 1162 -38.89 16.98 53.01
CA GLY A 1162 -37.52 16.71 53.46
C GLY A 1162 -36.97 15.34 53.04
N LYS A 1163 -37.65 14.61 52.15
CA LYS A 1163 -37.19 13.34 51.56
C LYS A 1163 -37.00 13.48 50.03
N PRO A 1164 -36.04 12.77 49.43
CA PRO A 1164 -35.91 12.69 47.98
C PRO A 1164 -37.11 11.93 47.37
N VAL A 1165 -37.59 12.41 46.23
CA VAL A 1165 -38.70 11.80 45.46
C VAL A 1165 -38.50 12.02 43.96
N MET A 1166 -39.05 11.14 43.12
CA MET A 1166 -39.35 11.49 41.74
C MET A 1166 -40.67 12.23 41.70
N LYS A 1167 -40.72 13.44 41.13
CA LYS A 1167 -41.91 14.28 41.14
C LYS A 1167 -42.28 14.69 39.72
N LYS A 1168 -43.58 14.71 39.41
CA LYS A 1168 -44.07 15.34 38.18
C LYS A 1168 -43.69 16.83 38.21
N PRO A 1169 -42.86 17.32 37.28
CA PRO A 1169 -42.36 18.67 37.37
C PRO A 1169 -43.46 19.68 37.06
N ALA A 1170 -43.46 20.81 37.78
CA ALA A 1170 -44.49 21.85 37.64
C ALA A 1170 -44.47 22.53 36.26
N ILE A 1171 -43.27 22.64 35.70
CA ILE A 1171 -42.94 23.09 34.34
C ILE A 1171 -42.21 21.95 33.63
N ALA A 1172 -42.43 21.77 32.33
CA ALA A 1172 -41.86 20.67 31.58
C ALA A 1172 -40.37 20.92 31.23
N VAL A 1173 -39.52 20.96 32.26
CA VAL A 1173 -38.09 21.29 32.15
C VAL A 1173 -37.26 20.24 32.87
N VAL A 1174 -36.22 19.74 32.22
CA VAL A 1174 -35.13 18.98 32.83
C VAL A 1174 -33.85 19.81 32.68
N SER A 1175 -33.11 20.02 33.77
CA SER A 1175 -31.84 20.76 33.73
C SER A 1175 -30.74 19.97 33.00
N ALA A 1176 -29.71 20.68 32.53
CA ALA A 1176 -28.55 20.07 31.86
C ALA A 1176 -27.85 19.04 32.75
N ASN A 1177 -27.33 17.97 32.12
CA ASN A 1177 -26.69 16.82 32.76
C ASN A 1177 -27.51 16.17 33.89
N GLN A 1178 -28.84 16.22 33.82
CA GLN A 1178 -29.74 15.60 34.79
C GLN A 1178 -30.55 14.47 34.15
N VAL A 1179 -31.12 13.63 35.00
CA VAL A 1179 -32.01 12.53 34.59
C VAL A 1179 -33.48 12.87 34.77
N TYR A 1180 -34.31 12.11 34.08
CA TYR A 1180 -35.74 12.01 34.29
C TYR A 1180 -36.18 10.54 34.19
N LEU A 1181 -37.30 10.21 34.83
CA LEU A 1181 -37.96 8.92 34.71
C LEU A 1181 -39.17 9.09 33.78
N PRO A 1182 -39.22 8.41 32.62
CA PRO A 1182 -40.40 8.37 31.77
C PRO A 1182 -41.57 7.73 32.52
N VAL A 1183 -42.77 8.32 32.41
CA VAL A 1183 -44.01 7.71 32.92
C VAL A 1183 -44.53 6.76 31.84
N THR A 1184 -44.63 5.47 32.16
CA THR A 1184 -45.20 4.43 31.29
C THR A 1184 -46.58 4.00 31.78
N ASP A 1185 -47.36 3.33 30.93
CA ASP A 1185 -48.72 2.88 31.26
C ASP A 1185 -48.76 1.89 32.44
N ASP A 1186 -47.64 1.21 32.72
CA ASP A 1186 -47.50 0.23 33.80
C ASP A 1186 -47.19 0.87 35.17
N MET A 1187 -46.95 2.18 35.23
CA MET A 1187 -46.65 2.89 36.48
C MET A 1187 -47.91 3.50 37.11
N PRO A 1188 -48.03 3.54 38.46
CA PRO A 1188 -49.18 4.15 39.11
C PRO A 1188 -49.23 5.67 38.87
N ASP A 1189 -50.40 6.22 38.54
CA ASP A 1189 -50.56 7.66 38.24
C ASP A 1189 -50.51 8.52 39.52
N LEU A 1190 -49.29 8.83 40.01
CA LEU A 1190 -49.06 9.60 41.22
C LEU A 1190 -48.35 10.94 40.93
N GLN A 1191 -48.47 11.88 41.86
CA GLN A 1191 -47.73 13.16 41.79
C GLN A 1191 -46.25 13.01 42.16
N THR A 1192 -45.93 12.03 43.00
CA THR A 1192 -44.57 11.72 43.47
C THR A 1192 -44.39 10.22 43.65
N TYR A 1193 -43.23 9.69 43.26
CA TYR A 1193 -42.73 8.37 43.69
C TYR A 1193 -41.61 8.55 44.72
N THR A 1194 -41.65 7.73 45.76
CA THR A 1194 -40.72 7.80 46.89
C THR A 1194 -39.58 6.80 46.74
N PHE A 1195 -38.40 7.16 47.24
CA PHE A 1195 -37.25 6.26 47.31
C PHE A 1195 -37.17 5.61 48.69
N ASP A 1196 -36.72 4.35 48.71
CA ASP A 1196 -36.14 3.70 49.87
C ASP A 1196 -34.71 3.29 49.53
N PHE A 1197 -33.73 3.98 50.11
CA PHE A 1197 -32.32 3.70 49.90
C PHE A 1197 -31.80 2.66 50.92
N ASP A 1198 -32.58 2.34 51.96
CA ASP A 1198 -32.23 1.37 52.99
C ASP A 1198 -32.70 -0.06 52.61
N ASP A 1199 -33.71 -0.20 51.74
CA ASP A 1199 -34.12 -1.47 51.10
C ASP A 1199 -34.31 -1.32 49.56
N PRO A 1200 -33.24 -1.49 48.76
CA PRO A 1200 -33.28 -1.27 47.31
C PRO A 1200 -34.08 -2.32 46.51
N THR A 1201 -34.43 -3.47 47.10
CA THR A 1201 -35.12 -4.59 46.40
C THR A 1201 -36.63 -4.58 46.55
N GLY A 1202 -37.19 -3.70 47.38
CA GLY A 1202 -38.63 -3.44 47.44
C GLY A 1202 -39.48 -4.69 47.73
N ILE A 1203 -39.07 -5.55 48.66
CA ILE A 1203 -39.94 -6.61 49.19
C ILE A 1203 -40.16 -6.38 50.69
N ASN A 1204 -41.33 -5.77 50.94
CA ASN A 1204 -42.09 -5.62 52.18
C ASN A 1204 -41.80 -4.42 53.08
N GLY A 1205 -42.61 -3.38 52.87
CA GLY A 1205 -43.02 -2.43 53.90
C GLY A 1205 -44.31 -1.76 53.46
N THR A 1206 -45.43 -2.16 54.05
CA THR A 1206 -46.78 -1.61 53.81
C THR A 1206 -46.76 -0.07 53.84
N PRO A 1207 -47.51 0.65 52.99
CA PRO A 1207 -47.48 2.12 52.97
C PRO A 1207 -47.81 2.68 54.35
N ASP A 1208 -46.88 3.44 54.89
CA ASP A 1208 -46.97 4.13 56.17
C ASP A 1208 -48.23 5.01 56.14
N THR A 1209 -49.29 4.54 56.82
CA THR A 1209 -50.58 5.21 56.89
C THR A 1209 -50.42 6.45 57.75
N GLN A 1210 -50.38 7.62 57.11
CA GLN A 1210 -50.57 8.96 57.66
C GLN A 1210 -50.51 9.07 59.20
N SER A 1211 -49.30 9.08 59.75
CA SER A 1211 -49.08 9.56 61.11
C SER A 1211 -49.18 11.09 61.11
N SER A 1212 -50.32 11.63 61.53
CA SER A 1212 -50.48 13.08 61.73
C SER A 1212 -49.80 13.50 63.03
N VAL A 1213 -48.65 14.18 62.93
CA VAL A 1213 -48.08 14.91 64.06
C VAL A 1213 -48.98 16.12 64.32
N VAL A 1214 -49.77 16.06 65.40
CA VAL A 1214 -50.50 17.24 65.90
C VAL A 1214 -49.72 17.79 67.08
N ASN A 1215 -49.25 19.02 66.93
CA ASN A 1215 -48.52 19.80 67.94
C ASN A 1215 -49.19 19.72 69.33
N GLY A 1216 -48.44 19.21 70.32
CA GLY A 1216 -48.56 19.61 71.72
C GLY A 1216 -49.59 18.89 72.61
N GLN A 1217 -50.10 17.70 72.26
CA GLN A 1217 -51.08 17.00 73.12
C GLN A 1217 -50.73 15.52 73.38
N SER A 1218 -50.80 15.10 74.65
CA SER A 1218 -50.47 13.73 75.09
C SER A 1218 -51.69 12.80 75.04
N PHE A 1219 -51.54 11.64 74.38
CA PHE A 1219 -52.51 10.54 74.40
C PHE A 1219 -52.00 9.40 75.29
N TYR A 1220 -52.91 8.65 75.89
CA TYR A 1220 -52.59 7.49 76.73
C TYR A 1220 -53.33 6.24 76.22
N ASP A 1221 -52.72 5.07 76.34
CA ASP A 1221 -53.41 3.80 76.08
C ASP A 1221 -54.41 3.48 77.21
N LEU A 1222 -55.18 2.39 77.06
CA LEU A 1222 -56.15 1.95 78.08
C LEU A 1222 -55.49 1.49 79.39
N GLN A 1223 -54.16 1.38 79.43
CA GLN A 1223 -53.35 1.03 80.60
C GLN A 1223 -52.68 2.27 81.23
N GLY A 1224 -52.96 3.47 80.73
CA GLY A 1224 -52.46 4.73 81.30
C GLY A 1224 -51.03 5.08 80.90
N ARG A 1225 -50.45 4.41 79.89
CA ARG A 1225 -49.12 4.72 79.36
C ARG A 1225 -49.22 5.76 78.25
N ARG A 1226 -48.31 6.74 78.26
CA ARG A 1226 -48.27 7.80 77.24
C ARG A 1226 -47.85 7.20 75.90
N VAL A 1227 -48.63 7.45 74.85
CA VAL A 1227 -48.37 6.96 73.50
C VAL A 1227 -47.93 8.14 72.63
N PRO A 1228 -46.79 8.04 71.93
CA PRO A 1228 -46.26 9.15 71.13
C PRO A 1228 -47.06 9.42 69.85
N TYR A 1229 -47.85 8.44 69.36
CA TYR A 1229 -48.64 8.53 68.13
C TYR A 1229 -50.00 7.81 68.29
N THR A 1230 -51.03 8.21 67.54
CA THR A 1230 -52.35 7.54 67.51
C THR A 1230 -52.58 6.85 66.18
N VAL A 1231 -53.11 5.62 66.21
CA VAL A 1231 -53.49 4.83 65.03
C VAL A 1231 -55.01 4.93 64.81
N LYS A 1232 -55.42 5.14 63.57
CA LYS A 1232 -56.84 5.24 63.18
C LYS A 1232 -57.56 3.90 63.42
N GLY A 1233 -58.67 3.90 64.13
CA GLY A 1233 -59.47 2.74 64.54
C GLY A 1233 -59.28 2.29 65.99
N ASN A 1234 -58.36 2.89 66.77
CA ASN A 1234 -58.06 2.49 68.14
C ASN A 1234 -58.59 3.46 69.21
N ILE A 1235 -58.81 2.95 70.43
CA ILE A 1235 -59.33 3.70 71.58
C ILE A 1235 -58.17 4.18 72.47
N TYR A 1236 -58.13 5.49 72.71
CA TYR A 1236 -57.15 6.16 73.56
C TYR A 1236 -57.83 6.93 74.70
N ILE A 1237 -57.07 7.27 75.74
CA ILE A 1237 -57.50 8.12 76.84
C ILE A 1237 -56.89 9.52 76.64
N ARG A 1238 -57.75 10.54 76.68
CA ARG A 1238 -57.37 11.96 76.65
C ARG A 1238 -58.26 12.74 77.61
N ASN A 1239 -57.67 13.60 78.44
CA ASN A 1239 -58.39 14.41 79.44
C ASN A 1239 -59.41 13.58 80.25
N HIS A 1240 -59.00 12.39 80.71
CA HIS A 1240 -59.83 11.45 81.48
C HIS A 1240 -61.07 10.89 80.75
N ARG A 1241 -61.11 10.93 79.41
CA ARG A 1241 -62.18 10.34 78.59
C ARG A 1241 -61.61 9.40 77.53
N LYS A 1242 -62.37 8.32 77.22
CA LYS A 1242 -62.06 7.41 76.10
C LYS A 1242 -62.47 8.07 74.79
N ILE A 1243 -61.58 8.06 73.80
CA ILE A 1243 -61.80 8.59 72.46
C ILE A 1243 -61.35 7.57 71.43
N LEU A 1244 -62.13 7.39 70.35
CA LEU A 1244 -61.75 6.62 69.18
C LEU A 1244 -61.04 7.58 68.21
N LYS A 1245 -59.87 7.21 67.70
CA LYS A 1245 -59.10 8.04 66.77
C LYS A 1245 -59.11 7.52 65.35
#